data_AF-F3B5P2-F1
#
_entry.id   AF-F3B5P2-F1
#
_cell.length_a   1.000
_cell.length_b   1.000
_cell.length_c   1.000
_cell.angle_alpha   90.00
_cell.angle_beta   90.00
_cell.angle_gamma   90.00
#
_symmetry.space_group_name_H-M   'P 1'
#
loop_
_entity.id
_entity.type
_entity.pdbx_description
1 polymer ?
#
loop_
_entity_poly.entity_id
_entity_poly.type
_entity_poly.pdbx_seq_one_letter_code
_entity_poly.pdbx_strand_id
1 'polypeptide(L)'
;MLRKNVKNKEAKVVFVIFISLFIMLSIVMNLRGHLVIKKGVVLRYRVGIIERVKKKIDITIPEDVTEIGNHAFANNDLIDKIIIPSGVKKIGEFAFMNCSNLEEVDIHGSLEIINKGAFYKCTSLDSINLPDKLEQIGHYAFFECKNLDIIEFPSSLKSIGKFSFSNTALKSVKLPQSVEYIKDGTFSECKNLEYMNLSSSIKRIGNKAFENCEELKVVDLTDNLEQVGDYAFYNCKSLEGIVFPDSLKNVGEFSFSRTKLKDVIMPDSVTQVGACAFEYCGELENIKLSKNLTNIEAETLCGCYSLKEIDIPEGVTEIGNGATSKCHNLEILNIPDSVEKFGFKCFSETKWIENIPVNEDGLKIYRDILLEATDIQENLVINQNINFIVGGVFQDFEKLESIILPNNIKCIEEYAFQNCINLKSIEIPYGVNWIGRSAFDNCKNLKSIMIPEPVKEIGESAFYRCENLSEIELPKELEYIRENTFEGCSSLKKIIIPKNVKRIEKGAFGGCTNLEDIKFEGNPEYIGSSFYETKYYDNIEEDQYGCKYVQNHIVGFVDKGKKEIIIKEGTVSIANGAFSEGSFEKVLFPEELKYIGDFAFSFCKNLRRVELPQNLIYIGDYEFQFCDKLEYIYIPESVKEIGEMSFVGCDRLKEVVMTKEVADKFWYISDKKVRYID
;
A
#
# COMPACT_ATOMS: atom_id res chain seq x y z
N MET A 1 36.83 37.31 -29.06
CA MET A 1 37.97 38.02 -29.67
C MET A 1 38.03 37.70 -31.16
N LEU A 2 37.57 38.58 -32.05
CA LEU A 2 37.99 38.74 -33.47
C LEU A 2 36.99 39.65 -34.22
N ARG A 3 36.89 40.91 -33.76
CA ARG A 3 36.46 42.03 -34.60
C ARG A 3 37.58 43.07 -34.52
N LYS A 4 38.66 42.86 -35.28
CA LYS A 4 39.59 43.90 -35.73
C LYS A 4 40.57 43.32 -36.74
N ASN A 5 40.53 43.92 -37.94
CA ASN A 5 41.51 43.86 -39.02
C ASN A 5 41.75 42.52 -39.74
N VAL A 6 40.87 42.21 -40.70
CA VAL A 6 41.26 41.45 -41.89
C VAL A 6 40.96 42.31 -43.14
N LYS A 7 41.88 43.24 -43.44
CA LYS A 7 41.92 43.99 -44.72
C LYS A 7 42.64 43.22 -45.83
N ASN A 8 43.10 41.99 -45.55
CA ASN A 8 43.71 41.12 -46.55
C ASN A 8 42.62 40.23 -47.19
N LYS A 9 42.43 40.35 -48.50
CA LYS A 9 41.44 39.60 -49.29
C LYS A 9 41.68 38.09 -49.18
N GLU A 10 42.94 37.67 -49.06
CA GLU A 10 43.34 36.26 -48.90
C GLU A 10 42.90 35.68 -47.55
N ALA A 11 43.06 36.41 -46.45
CA ALA A 11 42.65 35.93 -45.13
C ALA A 11 41.13 35.84 -44.95
N LYS A 12 40.33 36.65 -45.68
CA LYS A 12 38.87 36.45 -45.76
C LYS A 12 38.53 35.17 -46.53
N VAL A 13 39.24 34.88 -47.62
CA VAL A 13 39.05 33.66 -48.41
C VAL A 13 39.41 32.43 -47.59
N VAL A 14 40.53 32.44 -46.86
CA VAL A 14 40.93 31.34 -45.96
C VAL A 14 39.90 31.14 -44.83
N PHE A 15 39.39 32.22 -44.23
CA PHE A 15 38.37 32.12 -43.18
C PHE A 15 37.02 31.60 -43.69
N VAL A 16 36.59 32.01 -44.89
CA VAL A 16 35.38 31.48 -45.54
C VAL A 16 35.57 30.01 -45.90
N ILE A 17 36.72 29.63 -46.49
CA ILE A 17 37.05 28.23 -46.77
C ILE A 17 37.05 27.38 -45.50
N PHE A 18 37.60 27.90 -44.40
CA PHE A 18 37.61 27.20 -43.11
C PHE A 18 36.20 27.01 -42.54
N ILE A 19 35.34 28.04 -42.60
CA ILE A 19 33.93 27.93 -42.19
C ILE A 19 33.17 26.96 -43.12
N SER A 20 33.35 27.05 -44.43
CA SER A 20 32.72 26.15 -45.40
C SER A 20 33.16 24.70 -45.20
N LEU A 21 34.45 24.45 -44.95
CA LEU A 21 34.97 23.13 -44.59
C LEU A 21 34.41 22.66 -43.25
N PHE A 22 34.30 23.54 -42.24
CA PHE A 22 33.74 23.18 -40.94
C PHE A 22 32.24 22.86 -41.02
N ILE A 23 31.47 23.60 -41.82
CA ILE A 23 30.06 23.34 -42.10
C ILE A 23 29.92 22.03 -42.90
N MET A 24 30.71 21.83 -43.96
CA MET A 24 30.73 20.59 -44.73
C MET A 24 31.10 19.39 -43.84
N LEU A 25 32.11 19.53 -42.98
CA LEU A 25 32.52 18.49 -42.03
C LEU A 25 31.41 18.21 -41.02
N SER A 26 30.72 19.24 -40.52
CA SER A 26 29.58 19.08 -39.59
C SER A 26 28.36 18.43 -40.26
N ILE A 27 28.09 18.73 -41.53
CA ILE A 27 27.04 18.09 -42.34
C ILE A 27 27.41 16.63 -42.61
N VAL A 28 28.65 16.35 -42.99
CA VAL A 28 29.17 15.00 -43.24
C VAL A 28 29.14 14.16 -41.95
N MET A 29 29.51 14.73 -40.81
CA MET A 29 29.45 14.08 -39.50
C MET A 29 28.02 13.78 -39.03
N ASN A 30 27.01 14.47 -39.56
CA ASN A 30 25.59 14.23 -39.28
C ASN A 30 24.89 13.40 -40.37
N LEU A 31 25.61 13.01 -41.43
CA LEU A 31 25.01 12.32 -42.57
C LEU A 31 24.71 10.84 -42.24
N ARG A 32 25.64 10.17 -41.57
CA ARG A 32 25.52 8.77 -41.10
C ARG A 32 25.53 8.71 -39.58
N GLY A 33 24.82 7.75 -39.03
CA GLY A 33 24.82 7.47 -37.61
C GLY A 33 26.18 6.99 -37.13
N HIS A 34 26.53 7.30 -35.88
CA HIS A 34 27.79 6.85 -35.29
C HIS A 34 27.67 6.64 -33.78
N LEU A 35 28.48 5.71 -33.28
CA LEU A 35 28.63 5.43 -31.85
C LEU A 35 29.61 6.41 -31.21
N VAL A 36 29.24 6.93 -30.05
CA VAL A 36 30.14 7.73 -29.20
C VAL A 36 30.72 6.81 -28.13
N ILE A 37 31.95 6.37 -28.35
CA ILE A 37 32.65 5.43 -27.47
C ILE A 37 33.73 6.16 -26.66
N LYS A 38 33.81 5.90 -25.36
CA LYS A 38 34.86 6.44 -24.50
C LYS A 38 35.36 5.35 -23.56
N LYS A 39 36.67 5.07 -23.61
CA LYS A 39 37.33 4.04 -22.77
C LYS A 39 36.61 2.68 -22.84
N GLY A 40 36.27 2.22 -24.04
CA GLY A 40 35.57 0.95 -24.23
C GLY A 40 34.06 0.95 -23.88
N VAL A 41 33.47 2.11 -23.55
CA VAL A 41 32.03 2.21 -23.22
C VAL A 41 31.27 2.97 -24.29
N VAL A 42 30.16 2.40 -24.80
CA VAL A 42 29.23 3.12 -25.69
C VAL A 42 28.40 4.08 -24.84
N LEU A 43 28.60 5.38 -24.99
CA LEU A 43 27.89 6.40 -24.22
C LEU A 43 26.59 6.84 -24.88
N ARG A 44 26.55 6.85 -26.21
CA ARG A 44 25.33 7.08 -27.00
C ARG A 44 25.50 6.69 -28.46
N TYR A 45 24.41 6.41 -29.13
CA TYR A 45 24.31 6.40 -30.58
C TYR A 45 23.72 7.72 -31.09
N ARG A 46 24.41 8.37 -32.03
CA ARG A 46 23.88 9.54 -32.73
C ARG A 46 23.29 9.10 -34.06
N VAL A 47 21.98 9.29 -34.22
CA VAL A 47 21.26 9.01 -35.47
C VAL A 47 21.63 10.05 -36.53
N GLY A 48 22.10 9.59 -37.69
CA GLY A 48 22.35 10.44 -38.86
C GLY A 48 21.10 10.67 -39.72
N ILE A 49 21.21 11.57 -40.71
CA ILE A 49 20.10 11.89 -41.61
C ILE A 49 19.70 10.68 -42.46
N ILE A 50 20.66 9.86 -42.91
CA ILE A 50 20.40 8.68 -43.75
C ILE A 50 19.57 7.64 -42.99
N GLU A 51 19.86 7.44 -41.72
CA GLU A 51 19.16 6.50 -40.84
C GLU A 51 17.67 6.87 -40.72
N ARG A 52 17.33 8.16 -40.68
CA ARG A 52 15.94 8.63 -40.58
C ARG A 52 15.08 8.35 -41.80
N VAL A 53 15.69 7.98 -42.93
CA VAL A 53 14.99 7.66 -44.19
C VAL A 53 15.18 6.21 -44.61
N LYS A 54 15.98 5.44 -43.87
CA LYS A 54 16.15 4.00 -44.10
C LYS A 54 14.97 3.23 -43.52
N LYS A 55 14.64 2.11 -44.16
CA LYS A 55 13.55 1.22 -43.74
C LYS A 55 13.94 0.25 -42.62
N LYS A 56 15.21 -0.21 -42.61
CA LYS A 56 15.79 -1.05 -41.55
C LYS A 56 17.21 -0.58 -41.22
N ILE A 57 17.57 -0.63 -39.95
CA ILE A 57 18.86 -0.20 -39.41
C ILE A 57 19.42 -1.25 -38.46
N ASP A 58 20.55 -1.81 -38.89
CA ASP A 58 21.33 -2.75 -38.10
C ASP A 58 22.59 -2.04 -37.58
N ILE A 59 22.89 -2.23 -36.29
CA ILE A 59 24.08 -1.67 -35.65
C ILE A 59 24.97 -2.79 -35.14
N THR A 60 26.25 -2.78 -35.54
CA THR A 60 27.29 -3.65 -34.95
C THR A 60 28.14 -2.83 -34.00
N ILE A 61 28.19 -3.24 -32.73
CA ILE A 61 29.08 -2.65 -31.73
C ILE A 61 30.53 -3.11 -32.00
N PRO A 62 31.55 -2.22 -31.96
CA PRO A 62 32.95 -2.60 -32.19
C PRO A 62 33.53 -3.58 -31.14
N GLU A 63 34.41 -4.48 -31.57
CA GLU A 63 35.03 -5.53 -30.73
C GLU A 63 35.81 -5.02 -29.50
N ASP A 64 36.29 -3.77 -29.52
CA ASP A 64 37.03 -3.16 -28.40
C ASP A 64 36.11 -2.58 -27.29
N VAL A 65 34.79 -2.68 -27.47
CA VAL A 65 33.79 -2.26 -26.47
C VAL A 65 33.62 -3.31 -25.40
N THR A 66 33.66 -2.88 -24.14
CA THR A 66 33.48 -3.71 -22.95
C THR A 66 32.14 -3.49 -22.25
N GLU A 67 31.46 -2.38 -22.49
CA GLU A 67 30.18 -2.02 -21.85
C GLU A 67 29.31 -1.15 -22.77
N ILE A 68 28.00 -1.40 -22.74
CA ILE A 68 27.00 -0.46 -23.25
C ILE A 68 26.56 0.42 -22.08
N GLY A 69 26.81 1.73 -22.17
CA GLY A 69 26.53 2.65 -21.09
C GLY A 69 25.03 2.90 -20.88
N ASN A 70 24.72 3.53 -19.76
CA ASN A 70 23.34 3.89 -19.42
C ASN A 70 22.73 4.79 -20.49
N HIS A 71 21.48 4.52 -20.87
CA HIS A 71 20.73 5.25 -21.90
C HIS A 71 21.40 5.36 -23.28
N ALA A 72 22.39 4.51 -23.61
CA ALA A 72 23.18 4.66 -24.83
C ALA A 72 22.35 4.69 -26.13
N PHE A 73 21.24 3.96 -26.16
CA PHE A 73 20.32 3.87 -27.28
C PHE A 73 18.90 4.31 -26.92
N ALA A 74 18.66 4.84 -25.73
CA ALA A 74 17.30 5.13 -25.26
C ALA A 74 16.51 6.06 -26.21
N ASN A 75 15.21 5.78 -26.36
CA ASN A 75 14.25 6.48 -27.21
C ASN A 75 14.63 6.46 -28.69
N ASN A 76 15.16 5.33 -29.16
CA ASN A 76 15.57 5.16 -30.54
C ASN A 76 14.66 4.17 -31.27
N ASP A 77 13.59 4.71 -31.85
CA ASP A 77 12.60 3.94 -32.61
C ASP A 77 13.02 3.75 -34.08
N LEU A 78 14.31 3.81 -34.38
CA LEU A 78 14.82 3.60 -35.74
C LEU A 78 15.70 2.37 -35.87
N ILE A 79 16.18 1.80 -34.75
CA ILE A 79 17.05 0.63 -34.78
C ILE A 79 16.21 -0.64 -34.79
N ASP A 80 16.52 -1.55 -35.71
CA ASP A 80 15.81 -2.82 -35.87
C ASP A 80 16.63 -3.97 -35.30
N LYS A 81 17.97 -3.89 -35.44
CA LYS A 81 18.89 -4.93 -34.97
C LYS A 81 20.11 -4.34 -34.29
N ILE A 82 20.57 -4.99 -33.22
CA ILE A 82 21.90 -4.73 -32.65
C ILE A 82 22.71 -6.01 -32.48
N ILE A 83 23.99 -5.94 -32.86
CA ILE A 83 24.98 -7.00 -32.69
C ILE A 83 25.99 -6.55 -31.63
N ILE A 84 26.04 -7.29 -30.52
CA ILE A 84 26.88 -7.04 -29.34
C ILE A 84 28.05 -8.04 -29.37
N PRO A 85 29.31 -7.58 -29.49
CA PRO A 85 30.47 -8.45 -29.64
C PRO A 85 30.88 -9.10 -28.31
N SER A 86 31.75 -10.11 -28.42
CA SER A 86 32.20 -10.94 -27.30
C SER A 86 32.90 -10.19 -26.17
N GLY A 87 33.39 -8.96 -26.39
CA GLY A 87 34.05 -8.16 -25.36
C GLY A 87 33.09 -7.51 -24.34
N VAL A 88 31.80 -7.42 -24.66
CA VAL A 88 30.83 -6.67 -23.84
C VAL A 88 30.36 -7.49 -22.64
N LYS A 89 30.74 -7.04 -21.45
CA LYS A 89 30.38 -7.68 -20.16
C LYS A 89 29.08 -7.17 -19.56
N LYS A 90 28.65 -5.96 -19.93
CA LYS A 90 27.52 -5.29 -19.27
C LYS A 90 26.69 -4.44 -20.22
N ILE A 91 25.36 -4.52 -20.09
CA ILE A 91 24.39 -3.57 -20.65
C ILE A 91 23.90 -2.68 -19.51
N GLY A 92 24.12 -1.38 -19.66
CA GLY A 92 23.80 -0.35 -18.67
C GLY A 92 22.30 -0.12 -18.46
N GLU A 93 21.99 0.67 -17.44
CA GLU A 93 20.61 1.01 -17.09
C GLU A 93 19.91 1.72 -18.24
N PHE A 94 18.71 1.27 -18.57
CA PHE A 94 17.88 1.87 -19.62
C PHE A 94 18.57 2.02 -20.98
N ALA A 95 19.58 1.19 -21.26
CA ALA A 95 20.43 1.32 -22.44
C ALA A 95 19.62 1.37 -23.75
N PHE A 96 18.58 0.54 -23.88
CA PHE A 96 17.65 0.45 -25.03
C PHE A 96 16.22 0.82 -24.66
N MET A 97 16.02 1.59 -23.59
CA MET A 97 14.68 1.99 -23.16
C MET A 97 13.92 2.65 -24.31
N ASN A 98 12.70 2.19 -24.60
CA ASN A 98 11.85 2.69 -25.66
C ASN A 98 12.56 2.70 -27.02
N CYS A 99 13.24 1.61 -27.37
CA CYS A 99 13.61 1.33 -28.76
C CYS A 99 12.52 0.47 -29.37
N SER A 100 11.38 1.07 -29.75
CA SER A 100 10.15 0.32 -30.04
C SER A 100 10.27 -0.59 -31.25
N ASN A 101 11.14 -0.25 -32.21
CA ASN A 101 11.38 -0.99 -33.45
C ASN A 101 12.48 -2.05 -33.34
N LEU A 102 13.16 -2.17 -32.20
CA LEU A 102 14.23 -3.15 -32.02
C LEU A 102 13.63 -4.56 -32.03
N GLU A 103 13.84 -5.30 -33.11
CA GLU A 103 13.35 -6.65 -33.37
C GLU A 103 14.37 -7.71 -32.89
N GLU A 104 15.67 -7.47 -33.10
CA GLU A 104 16.71 -8.49 -32.86
C GLU A 104 17.90 -7.94 -32.05
N VAL A 105 18.30 -8.68 -31.01
CA VAL A 105 19.52 -8.43 -30.23
C VAL A 105 20.40 -9.67 -30.27
N ASP A 106 21.47 -9.61 -31.05
CA ASP A 106 22.42 -10.70 -31.22
C ASP A 106 23.64 -10.48 -30.30
N ILE A 107 23.90 -11.41 -29.38
CA ILE A 107 24.92 -11.28 -28.33
C ILE A 107 26.00 -12.35 -28.52
N HIS A 108 27.20 -11.96 -28.93
CA HIS A 108 28.33 -12.86 -29.22
C HIS A 108 29.17 -13.20 -27.97
N GLY A 109 28.50 -13.38 -26.82
CA GLY A 109 29.08 -13.95 -25.59
C GLY A 109 29.73 -12.97 -24.62
N SER A 110 30.15 -13.51 -23.47
CA SER A 110 30.73 -12.85 -22.28
C SER A 110 29.90 -11.82 -21.51
N LEU A 111 28.68 -11.49 -21.95
CA LEU A 111 27.78 -10.66 -21.17
C LEU A 111 27.46 -11.31 -19.81
N GLU A 112 27.74 -10.57 -18.74
CA GLU A 112 27.55 -10.99 -17.35
C GLU A 112 26.31 -10.32 -16.72
N ILE A 113 25.96 -9.09 -17.15
CA ILE A 113 24.91 -8.29 -16.50
C ILE A 113 24.05 -7.52 -17.52
N ILE A 114 22.73 -7.66 -17.40
CA ILE A 114 21.71 -6.78 -17.99
C ILE A 114 21.13 -5.92 -16.86
N ASN A 115 21.34 -4.60 -16.86
CA ASN A 115 20.92 -3.73 -15.76
C ASN A 115 19.44 -3.32 -15.83
N LYS A 116 19.02 -2.56 -14.81
CA LYS A 116 17.66 -2.04 -14.66
C LYS A 116 17.15 -1.39 -15.94
N GLY A 117 15.99 -1.83 -16.42
CA GLY A 117 15.29 -1.23 -17.55
C GLY A 117 16.01 -1.33 -18.90
N ALA A 118 17.04 -2.17 -19.04
CA ALA A 118 17.90 -2.19 -20.22
C ALA A 118 17.15 -2.25 -21.56
N PHE A 119 16.05 -3.02 -21.66
CA PHE A 119 15.17 -3.17 -22.82
C PHE A 119 13.71 -2.75 -22.51
N TYR A 120 13.51 -1.87 -21.52
CA TYR A 120 12.18 -1.38 -21.14
C TYR A 120 11.44 -0.83 -22.37
N LYS A 121 10.23 -1.32 -22.67
CA LYS A 121 9.42 -0.92 -23.85
C LYS A 121 10.12 -1.15 -25.21
N CYS A 122 10.97 -2.17 -25.34
CA CYS A 122 11.35 -2.71 -26.65
C CYS A 122 10.20 -3.57 -27.21
N THR A 123 9.14 -2.93 -27.69
CA THR A 123 7.86 -3.59 -27.99
C THR A 123 7.91 -4.56 -29.15
N SER A 124 8.81 -4.37 -30.12
CA SER A 124 8.97 -5.26 -31.27
C SER A 124 9.92 -6.44 -31.03
N LEU A 125 10.63 -6.48 -29.90
CA LEU A 125 11.59 -7.55 -29.58
C LEU A 125 10.81 -8.84 -29.34
N ASP A 126 10.96 -9.82 -30.22
CA ASP A 126 10.22 -11.09 -30.15
C ASP A 126 11.00 -12.21 -29.45
N SER A 127 12.33 -12.14 -29.49
CA SER A 127 13.23 -13.14 -28.94
C SER A 127 14.59 -12.52 -28.61
N ILE A 128 15.28 -13.08 -27.63
CA ILE A 128 16.66 -12.70 -27.29
C ILE A 128 17.42 -13.91 -26.78
N ASN A 129 18.58 -14.17 -27.38
CA ASN A 129 19.46 -15.26 -26.95
C ASN A 129 20.35 -14.77 -25.81
N LEU A 130 20.05 -15.20 -24.59
CA LEU A 130 20.85 -14.86 -23.41
C LEU A 130 22.13 -15.73 -23.36
N PRO A 131 23.33 -15.15 -23.21
CA PRO A 131 24.57 -15.92 -23.26
C PRO A 131 24.89 -16.65 -21.94
N ASP A 132 25.63 -17.76 -22.05
CA ASP A 132 25.94 -18.69 -20.95
C ASP A 132 26.63 -18.09 -19.71
N LYS A 133 27.21 -16.89 -19.80
CA LYS A 133 27.87 -16.20 -18.66
C LYS A 133 26.99 -15.18 -17.95
N LEU A 134 25.75 -14.98 -18.39
CA LEU A 134 24.86 -14.00 -17.82
C LEU A 134 24.46 -14.39 -16.39
N GLU A 135 24.87 -13.58 -15.41
CA GLU A 135 24.62 -13.85 -13.99
C GLU A 135 23.42 -13.06 -13.46
N GLN A 136 23.06 -11.94 -14.09
CA GLN A 136 22.04 -11.03 -13.55
C GLN A 136 21.18 -10.34 -14.62
N ILE A 137 19.87 -10.34 -14.36
CA ILE A 137 18.87 -9.51 -15.06
C ILE A 137 18.28 -8.52 -14.06
N GLY A 138 18.39 -7.22 -14.35
CA GLY A 138 17.95 -6.13 -13.49
C GLY A 138 16.45 -5.92 -13.45
N HIS A 139 16.00 -5.07 -12.51
CA HIS A 139 14.60 -4.68 -12.40
C HIS A 139 14.07 -4.07 -13.70
N TYR A 140 12.84 -4.39 -14.10
CA TYR A 140 12.21 -3.86 -15.32
C TYR A 140 12.98 -4.11 -16.63
N ALA A 141 13.98 -5.02 -16.66
CA ALA A 141 14.90 -5.17 -17.79
C ALA A 141 14.19 -5.38 -19.15
N PHE A 142 13.11 -6.15 -19.19
CA PHE A 142 12.28 -6.43 -20.38
C PHE A 142 10.80 -6.05 -20.14
N PHE A 143 10.55 -5.10 -19.24
CA PHE A 143 9.19 -4.62 -18.96
C PHE A 143 8.54 -4.05 -20.23
N GLU A 144 7.30 -4.44 -20.53
CA GLU A 144 6.57 -4.06 -21.75
C GLU A 144 7.25 -4.48 -23.08
N CYS A 145 8.10 -5.52 -23.07
CA CYS A 145 8.52 -6.20 -24.30
C CYS A 145 7.38 -7.07 -24.84
N LYS A 146 6.34 -6.43 -25.37
CA LYS A 146 5.03 -7.03 -25.69
C LYS A 146 5.05 -8.16 -26.72
N ASN A 147 6.07 -8.24 -27.56
CA ASN A 147 6.21 -9.32 -28.53
C ASN A 147 7.12 -10.45 -28.05
N LEU A 148 7.83 -10.29 -26.92
CA LEU A 148 8.79 -11.26 -26.43
C LEU A 148 8.05 -12.52 -25.97
N ASP A 149 8.06 -13.57 -26.79
CA ASP A 149 7.26 -14.78 -26.56
C ASP A 149 8.10 -16.00 -26.15
N ILE A 150 9.41 -15.97 -26.41
CA ILE A 150 10.37 -17.00 -26.03
C ILE A 150 11.56 -16.38 -25.30
N ILE A 151 11.95 -17.00 -24.20
CA ILE A 151 13.21 -16.73 -23.52
C ILE A 151 13.81 -17.99 -22.92
N GLU A 152 15.11 -18.19 -23.15
CA GLU A 152 15.88 -19.28 -22.55
C GLU A 152 16.85 -18.70 -21.52
N PHE A 153 16.71 -19.10 -20.26
CA PHE A 153 17.59 -18.64 -19.19
C PHE A 153 18.84 -19.53 -19.08
N PRO A 154 20.06 -18.95 -19.06
CA PRO A 154 21.29 -19.71 -18.89
C PRO A 154 21.43 -20.21 -17.45
N SER A 155 22.13 -21.34 -17.27
CA SER A 155 22.32 -21.96 -15.95
C SER A 155 23.15 -21.12 -14.97
N SER A 156 23.94 -20.18 -15.47
CA SER A 156 24.74 -19.23 -14.68
C SER A 156 23.92 -18.10 -14.06
N LEU A 157 22.66 -17.93 -14.46
CA LEU A 157 21.81 -16.81 -14.02
C LEU A 157 21.45 -16.95 -12.54
N LYS A 158 21.99 -16.06 -11.70
CA LYS A 158 21.79 -16.08 -10.25
C LYS A 158 20.57 -15.27 -9.81
N SER A 159 20.16 -14.28 -10.59
CA SER A 159 19.04 -13.42 -10.19
C SER A 159 18.29 -12.78 -11.35
N ILE A 160 16.96 -12.67 -11.14
CA ILE A 160 16.01 -11.98 -12.01
C ILE A 160 15.37 -10.85 -11.19
N GLY A 161 15.27 -9.66 -11.76
CA GLY A 161 14.78 -8.46 -11.09
C GLY A 161 13.25 -8.39 -11.02
N LYS A 162 12.73 -7.68 -10.00
CA LYS A 162 11.32 -7.25 -9.94
C LYS A 162 10.83 -6.68 -11.27
N PHE A 163 9.62 -7.05 -11.69
CA PHE A 163 8.96 -6.61 -12.92
C PHE A 163 9.77 -6.81 -14.21
N SER A 164 10.81 -7.66 -14.21
CA SER A 164 11.73 -7.73 -15.36
C SER A 164 11.08 -8.26 -16.63
N PHE A 165 10.06 -9.10 -16.56
CA PHE A 165 9.33 -9.67 -17.70
C PHE A 165 7.85 -9.32 -17.69
N SER A 166 7.46 -8.29 -16.95
CA SER A 166 6.04 -7.91 -16.88
C SER A 166 5.55 -7.34 -18.21
N ASN A 167 4.32 -7.72 -18.58
CA ASN A 167 3.66 -7.37 -19.84
C ASN A 167 4.46 -7.83 -21.09
N THR A 168 4.91 -9.09 -21.07
CA THR A 168 5.54 -9.78 -22.21
C THR A 168 4.61 -10.84 -22.79
N ALA A 169 4.90 -11.32 -24.01
CA ALA A 169 4.11 -12.36 -24.68
C ALA A 169 4.54 -13.79 -24.34
N LEU A 170 5.36 -13.98 -23.29
CA LEU A 170 5.91 -15.27 -22.90
C LEU A 170 4.82 -16.33 -22.74
N LYS A 171 4.99 -17.47 -23.42
CA LYS A 171 4.04 -18.60 -23.36
C LYS A 171 4.41 -19.65 -22.32
N SER A 172 5.70 -19.84 -22.10
CA SER A 172 6.25 -20.78 -21.11
C SER A 172 7.58 -20.27 -20.61
N VAL A 173 7.86 -20.51 -19.32
CA VAL A 173 9.13 -20.13 -18.70
C VAL A 173 9.70 -21.30 -17.91
N LYS A 174 11.01 -21.54 -18.08
CA LYS A 174 11.78 -22.50 -17.29
C LYS A 174 12.89 -21.78 -16.53
N LEU A 175 12.78 -21.72 -15.22
CA LEU A 175 13.78 -21.08 -14.38
C LEU A 175 15.02 -21.98 -14.17
N PRO A 176 16.23 -21.41 -14.10
CA PRO A 176 17.45 -22.16 -13.80
C PRO A 176 17.55 -22.47 -12.29
N GLN A 177 18.22 -23.58 -11.96
CA GLN A 177 18.40 -24.09 -10.58
C GLN A 177 19.16 -23.15 -9.64
N SER A 178 19.81 -22.12 -10.17
CA SER A 178 20.56 -21.10 -9.44
C SER A 178 19.67 -19.96 -8.92
N VAL A 179 18.43 -19.84 -9.40
CA VAL A 179 17.47 -18.83 -8.93
C VAL A 179 16.68 -19.39 -7.75
N GLU A 180 16.72 -18.69 -6.61
CA GLU A 180 16.00 -19.10 -5.39
C GLU A 180 14.68 -18.33 -5.19
N TYR A 181 14.50 -17.21 -5.90
CA TYR A 181 13.39 -16.28 -5.67
C TYR A 181 12.81 -15.77 -6.97
N ILE A 182 11.49 -15.89 -7.13
CA ILE A 182 10.74 -15.08 -8.10
C ILE A 182 10.41 -13.78 -7.41
N LYS A 183 10.98 -12.66 -7.87
CA LYS A 183 10.77 -11.36 -7.24
C LYS A 183 9.42 -10.75 -7.63
N ASP A 184 9.04 -9.68 -6.92
CA ASP A 184 7.76 -9.01 -7.12
C ASP A 184 7.51 -8.64 -8.59
N GLY A 185 6.33 -8.97 -9.10
CA GLY A 185 5.87 -8.63 -10.44
C GLY A 185 6.66 -9.24 -11.59
N THR A 186 7.59 -10.18 -11.35
CA THR A 186 8.54 -10.65 -12.37
C THR A 186 7.86 -11.03 -13.70
N PHE A 187 6.73 -11.72 -13.64
CA PHE A 187 5.92 -12.15 -14.79
C PHE A 187 4.49 -11.59 -14.76
N SER A 188 4.25 -10.47 -14.06
CA SER A 188 2.93 -9.81 -14.01
C SER A 188 2.48 -9.40 -15.42
N GLU A 189 1.20 -9.53 -15.75
CA GLU A 189 0.61 -9.21 -17.06
C GLU A 189 1.16 -10.06 -18.22
N CYS A 190 1.83 -11.19 -17.97
CA CYS A 190 2.18 -12.16 -19.01
C CYS A 190 0.94 -12.95 -19.45
N LYS A 191 0.01 -12.28 -20.14
CA LYS A 191 -1.34 -12.81 -20.44
C LYS A 191 -1.35 -14.10 -21.25
N ASN A 192 -0.28 -14.36 -22.02
CA ASN A 192 -0.14 -15.56 -22.85
C ASN A 192 0.57 -16.72 -22.12
N LEU A 193 1.01 -16.53 -20.87
CA LEU A 193 1.77 -17.54 -20.14
C LEU A 193 0.82 -18.69 -19.75
N GLU A 194 1.00 -19.85 -20.36
CA GLU A 194 0.12 -21.00 -20.13
C GLU A 194 0.66 -21.95 -19.05
N TYR A 195 1.99 -22.09 -18.97
CA TYR A 195 2.67 -23.05 -18.13
C TYR A 195 3.88 -22.43 -17.42
N MET A 196 3.96 -22.67 -16.11
CA MET A 196 5.12 -22.29 -15.30
C MET A 196 5.69 -23.52 -14.59
N ASN A 197 6.94 -23.86 -14.89
CA ASN A 197 7.67 -24.91 -14.20
C ASN A 197 8.73 -24.26 -13.29
N LEU A 198 8.55 -24.39 -11.97
CA LEU A 198 9.48 -23.85 -10.99
C LEU A 198 10.63 -24.83 -10.76
N SER A 199 11.87 -24.32 -10.70
CA SER A 199 13.02 -25.15 -10.32
C SER A 199 12.98 -25.46 -8.82
N SER A 200 13.46 -26.65 -8.43
CA SER A 200 13.52 -27.09 -7.02
C SER A 200 14.24 -26.13 -6.05
N SER A 201 15.01 -25.17 -6.55
CA SER A 201 15.66 -24.12 -5.77
C SER A 201 14.73 -23.00 -5.28
N ILE A 202 13.54 -22.85 -5.86
CA ILE A 202 12.63 -21.73 -5.56
C ILE A 202 12.04 -21.86 -4.16
N LYS A 203 12.36 -20.90 -3.30
CA LYS A 203 11.89 -20.80 -1.91
C LYS A 203 10.75 -19.81 -1.72
N ARG A 204 10.62 -18.80 -2.59
CA ARG A 204 9.57 -17.77 -2.48
C ARG A 204 9.11 -17.26 -3.83
N ILE A 205 7.80 -17.04 -3.92
CA ILE A 205 7.12 -16.28 -4.96
C ILE A 205 6.78 -14.91 -4.39
N GLY A 206 7.29 -13.85 -5.00
CA GLY A 206 7.10 -12.46 -4.59
C GLY A 206 5.70 -11.91 -4.90
N ASN A 207 5.46 -10.69 -4.44
CA ASN A 207 4.14 -10.06 -4.59
C ASN A 207 3.85 -9.80 -6.08
N LYS A 208 2.62 -10.03 -6.54
CA LYS A 208 2.20 -9.83 -7.93
C LYS A 208 2.99 -10.63 -8.98
N ALA A 209 3.76 -11.65 -8.57
CA ALA A 209 4.71 -12.34 -9.45
C ALA A 209 4.10 -12.82 -10.79
N PHE A 210 2.85 -13.27 -10.76
CA PHE A 210 2.04 -13.73 -11.90
C PHE A 210 0.66 -13.05 -11.94
N GLU A 211 0.53 -11.85 -11.37
CA GLU A 211 -0.72 -11.06 -11.42
C GLU A 211 -1.17 -10.90 -12.88
N ASN A 212 -2.45 -11.14 -13.18
CA ASN A 212 -3.03 -11.02 -14.52
C ASN A 212 -2.40 -11.95 -15.60
N CYS A 213 -1.83 -13.10 -15.21
CA CYS A 213 -1.48 -14.18 -16.15
C CYS A 213 -2.74 -14.99 -16.53
N GLU A 214 -3.62 -14.40 -17.34
CA GLU A 214 -4.99 -14.89 -17.56
C GLU A 214 -5.08 -16.29 -18.19
N GLU A 215 -4.08 -16.71 -18.98
CA GLU A 215 -4.01 -18.04 -19.61
C GLU A 215 -3.22 -19.10 -18.79
N LEU A 216 -2.70 -18.74 -17.61
CA LEU A 216 -1.90 -19.65 -16.78
C LEU A 216 -2.77 -20.76 -16.22
N LYS A 217 -2.56 -21.98 -16.69
CA LYS A 217 -3.40 -23.15 -16.35
C LYS A 217 -2.85 -23.95 -15.18
N VAL A 218 -1.54 -24.14 -15.15
CA VAL A 218 -0.84 -25.00 -14.20
C VAL A 218 0.46 -24.34 -13.76
N VAL A 219 0.70 -24.37 -12.46
CA VAL A 219 1.96 -23.98 -11.84
C VAL A 219 2.46 -25.17 -11.04
N ASP A 220 3.57 -25.75 -11.48
CA ASP A 220 4.23 -26.83 -10.76
C ASP A 220 5.05 -26.23 -9.61
N LEU A 221 4.49 -26.28 -8.40
CA LEU A 221 5.15 -25.78 -7.19
C LEU A 221 6.24 -26.76 -6.75
N THR A 222 7.23 -26.26 -6.02
CA THR A 222 8.40 -27.03 -5.58
C THR A 222 8.30 -27.40 -4.11
N ASP A 223 8.85 -28.55 -3.74
CA ASP A 223 8.88 -29.04 -2.34
C ASP A 223 9.65 -28.15 -1.36
N ASN A 224 10.36 -27.11 -1.84
CA ASN A 224 11.10 -26.16 -1.01
C ASN A 224 10.44 -24.78 -0.93
N LEU A 225 9.26 -24.59 -1.53
CA LEU A 225 8.57 -23.32 -1.51
C LEU A 225 8.02 -23.03 -0.11
N GLU A 226 8.47 -21.94 0.50
CA GLU A 226 8.07 -21.54 1.86
C GLU A 226 7.01 -20.44 1.87
N GLN A 227 6.92 -19.62 0.82
CA GLN A 227 6.05 -18.44 0.80
C GLN A 227 5.49 -18.11 -0.60
N VAL A 228 4.19 -17.79 -0.62
CA VAL A 228 3.50 -17.13 -1.74
C VAL A 228 3.13 -15.70 -1.30
N GLY A 229 3.60 -14.69 -2.04
CA GLY A 229 3.36 -13.28 -1.74
C GLY A 229 1.97 -12.77 -2.12
N ASP A 230 1.70 -11.52 -1.76
CA ASP A 230 0.40 -10.88 -2.00
C ASP A 230 0.14 -10.70 -3.50
N TYR A 231 -1.09 -10.91 -3.94
CA TYR A 231 -1.51 -10.84 -5.34
C TYR A 231 -0.71 -11.76 -6.29
N ALA A 232 0.04 -12.74 -5.78
CA ALA A 232 1.00 -13.52 -6.57
C ALA A 232 0.39 -14.17 -7.82
N PHE A 233 -0.84 -14.67 -7.74
CA PHE A 233 -1.63 -15.26 -8.83
C PHE A 233 -2.99 -14.57 -8.99
N TYR A 234 -3.09 -13.30 -8.56
CA TYR A 234 -4.34 -12.54 -8.69
C TYR A 234 -4.79 -12.52 -10.15
N ASN A 235 -6.07 -12.85 -10.36
CA ASN A 235 -6.71 -12.82 -11.68
C ASN A 235 -6.05 -13.76 -12.73
N CYS A 236 -5.44 -14.87 -12.29
CA CYS A 236 -5.08 -16.00 -13.14
C CYS A 236 -6.33 -16.83 -13.50
N LYS A 237 -7.16 -16.30 -14.39
CA LYS A 237 -8.51 -16.81 -14.74
C LYS A 237 -8.56 -18.21 -15.36
N SER A 238 -7.41 -18.81 -15.68
CA SER A 238 -7.34 -20.17 -16.22
C SER A 238 -6.70 -21.17 -15.25
N LEU A 239 -6.25 -20.73 -14.07
CA LEU A 239 -5.58 -21.58 -13.10
C LEU A 239 -6.62 -22.47 -12.41
N GLU A 240 -6.67 -23.75 -12.78
CA GLU A 240 -7.69 -24.70 -12.32
C GLU A 240 -7.27 -25.53 -11.09
N GLY A 241 -5.96 -25.66 -10.85
CA GLY A 241 -5.45 -26.46 -9.76
C GLY A 241 -4.04 -26.05 -9.35
N ILE A 242 -3.76 -26.21 -8.06
CA ILE A 242 -2.45 -25.99 -7.47
C ILE A 242 -2.22 -27.00 -6.34
N VAL A 243 -1.03 -27.58 -6.30
CA VAL A 243 -0.64 -28.51 -5.23
C VAL A 243 0.32 -27.77 -4.31
N PHE A 244 -0.14 -27.46 -3.11
CA PHE A 244 0.67 -26.76 -2.11
C PHE A 244 1.67 -27.74 -1.45
N PRO A 245 2.97 -27.40 -1.40
CA PRO A 245 4.00 -28.27 -0.83
C PRO A 245 4.04 -28.19 0.70
N ASP A 246 4.46 -29.28 1.37
CA ASP A 246 4.56 -29.36 2.83
C ASP A 246 5.53 -28.33 3.45
N SER A 247 6.41 -27.71 2.66
CA SER A 247 7.30 -26.63 3.11
C SER A 247 6.60 -25.27 3.26
N LEU A 248 5.40 -25.10 2.70
CA LEU A 248 4.71 -23.80 2.60
C LEU A 248 4.25 -23.32 3.98
N LYS A 249 4.61 -22.09 4.35
CA LYS A 249 4.28 -21.50 5.65
C LYS A 249 3.24 -20.38 5.56
N ASN A 250 3.24 -19.63 4.46
CA ASN A 250 2.45 -18.41 4.31
C ASN A 250 1.87 -18.28 2.90
N VAL A 251 0.59 -17.90 2.84
CA VAL A 251 -0.14 -17.53 1.62
C VAL A 251 -0.59 -16.08 1.75
N GLY A 252 -0.13 -15.21 0.84
CA GLY A 252 -0.36 -13.76 0.91
C GLY A 252 -1.79 -13.31 0.58
N GLU A 253 -2.03 -12.02 0.83
CA GLU A 253 -3.30 -11.34 0.58
C GLU A 253 -3.65 -11.37 -0.92
N PHE A 254 -4.92 -11.59 -1.29
CA PHE A 254 -5.37 -11.70 -2.69
C PHE A 254 -4.61 -12.71 -3.58
N SER A 255 -3.77 -13.58 -3.00
CA SER A 255 -2.77 -14.34 -3.76
C SER A 255 -3.36 -15.26 -4.82
N PHE A 256 -4.55 -15.82 -4.60
CA PHE A 256 -5.30 -16.64 -5.55
C PHE A 256 -6.68 -16.06 -5.88
N SER A 257 -6.94 -14.79 -5.57
CA SER A 257 -8.22 -14.15 -5.86
C SER A 257 -8.50 -14.13 -7.37
N ARG A 258 -9.74 -14.41 -7.75
CA ARG A 258 -10.24 -14.50 -9.14
C ARG A 258 -9.54 -15.59 -9.98
N THR A 259 -9.19 -16.72 -9.36
CA THR A 259 -8.72 -17.93 -10.06
C THR A 259 -9.87 -18.91 -10.33
N LYS A 260 -9.59 -20.01 -11.03
CA LYS A 260 -10.54 -21.10 -11.29
C LYS A 260 -10.20 -22.37 -10.49
N LEU A 261 -9.51 -22.22 -9.37
CA LEU A 261 -9.17 -23.35 -8.50
C LEU A 261 -10.42 -24.12 -8.13
N LYS A 262 -10.41 -25.45 -8.31
CA LYS A 262 -11.53 -26.34 -7.98
C LYS A 262 -11.40 -26.99 -6.61
N ASP A 263 -10.18 -27.37 -6.27
CA ASP A 263 -9.85 -28.06 -5.03
C ASP A 263 -8.59 -27.42 -4.42
N VAL A 264 -8.65 -27.15 -3.12
CA VAL A 264 -7.53 -26.62 -2.36
C VAL A 264 -7.29 -27.47 -1.12
N ILE A 265 -6.07 -27.97 -0.97
CA ILE A 265 -5.62 -28.67 0.22
C ILE A 265 -4.44 -27.90 0.80
N MET A 266 -4.66 -27.20 1.91
CA MET A 266 -3.59 -26.51 2.64
C MET A 266 -2.79 -27.53 3.46
N PRO A 267 -1.44 -27.52 3.37
CA PRO A 267 -0.61 -28.31 4.26
C PRO A 267 -0.60 -27.69 5.66
N ASP A 268 -0.47 -28.52 6.70
CA ASP A 268 -0.49 -28.08 8.10
C ASP A 268 0.67 -27.15 8.46
N SER A 269 1.72 -27.08 7.65
CA SER A 269 2.82 -26.12 7.79
C SER A 269 2.38 -24.67 7.57
N VAL A 270 1.25 -24.44 6.89
CA VAL A 270 0.67 -23.12 6.71
C VAL A 270 0.12 -22.62 8.04
N THR A 271 0.62 -21.48 8.50
CA THR A 271 0.16 -20.83 9.74
C THR A 271 -0.58 -19.53 9.47
N GLN A 272 -0.48 -19.01 8.24
CA GLN A 272 -1.09 -17.74 7.84
C GLN A 272 -1.62 -17.82 6.41
N VAL A 273 -2.85 -17.37 6.23
CA VAL A 273 -3.52 -17.15 4.94
C VAL A 273 -4.07 -15.72 4.99
N GLY A 274 -3.59 -14.85 4.10
CA GLY A 274 -3.95 -13.44 4.08
C GLY A 274 -5.40 -13.17 3.66
N ALA A 275 -5.86 -11.95 3.91
CA ALA A 275 -7.19 -11.50 3.50
C ALA A 275 -7.42 -11.68 2.00
N CYS A 276 -8.65 -11.97 1.62
CA CYS A 276 -9.06 -12.19 0.22
C CYS A 276 -8.25 -13.26 -0.54
N ALA A 277 -7.48 -14.13 0.11
CA ALA A 277 -6.55 -15.04 -0.57
C ALA A 277 -7.22 -15.90 -1.66
N PHE A 278 -8.47 -16.33 -1.46
CA PHE A 278 -9.26 -17.09 -2.42
C PHE A 278 -10.56 -16.37 -2.81
N GLU A 279 -10.62 -15.05 -2.66
CA GLU A 279 -11.79 -14.25 -3.01
C GLU A 279 -12.15 -14.43 -4.51
N TYR A 280 -13.44 -14.61 -4.80
CA TYR A 280 -13.98 -14.85 -6.13
C TYR A 280 -13.37 -16.05 -6.89
N CYS A 281 -12.90 -17.07 -6.17
CA CYS A 281 -12.63 -18.40 -6.74
C CYS A 281 -13.96 -19.14 -7.01
N GLY A 282 -14.72 -18.69 -8.02
CA GLY A 282 -16.11 -19.12 -8.24
C GLY A 282 -16.30 -20.61 -8.56
N GLU A 283 -15.25 -21.29 -9.01
CA GLU A 283 -15.23 -22.74 -9.33
C GLU A 283 -14.73 -23.60 -8.14
N LEU A 284 -14.35 -22.99 -7.01
CA LEU A 284 -13.83 -23.72 -5.84
C LEU A 284 -14.95 -24.53 -5.18
N GLU A 285 -14.87 -25.86 -5.30
CA GLU A 285 -15.86 -26.78 -4.74
C GLU A 285 -15.45 -27.28 -3.35
N ASN A 286 -14.16 -27.52 -3.13
CA ASN A 286 -13.63 -28.09 -1.89
C ASN A 286 -12.40 -27.33 -1.40
N ILE A 287 -12.39 -27.01 -0.10
CA ILE A 287 -11.20 -26.47 0.57
C ILE A 287 -10.96 -27.17 1.89
N LYS A 288 -9.73 -27.63 2.10
CA LYS A 288 -9.23 -28.07 3.40
C LYS A 288 -8.23 -27.03 3.92
N LEU A 289 -8.58 -26.39 5.03
CA LEU A 289 -7.74 -25.42 5.71
C LEU A 289 -6.70 -26.12 6.60
N SER A 290 -5.59 -25.44 6.87
CA SER A 290 -4.54 -25.92 7.78
C SER A 290 -5.03 -25.91 9.22
N LYS A 291 -4.72 -26.97 9.98
CA LYS A 291 -5.10 -27.04 11.42
C LYS A 291 -4.35 -26.06 12.32
N ASN A 292 -3.29 -25.44 11.81
CA ASN A 292 -2.44 -24.52 12.57
C ASN A 292 -2.80 -23.05 12.32
N LEU A 293 -3.92 -22.77 11.65
CA LEU A 293 -4.45 -21.42 11.52
C LEU A 293 -5.00 -20.92 12.86
N THR A 294 -4.73 -19.66 13.17
CA THR A 294 -5.26 -18.97 14.35
C THR A 294 -6.49 -18.13 14.03
N ASN A 295 -6.70 -17.77 12.77
CA ASN A 295 -7.77 -16.91 12.31
C ASN A 295 -8.10 -17.19 10.84
N ILE A 296 -9.31 -16.85 10.43
CA ILE A 296 -9.70 -16.73 9.02
C ILE A 296 -9.80 -15.24 8.71
N GLU A 297 -8.91 -14.73 7.88
CA GLU A 297 -8.84 -13.30 7.54
C GLU A 297 -10.09 -12.82 6.76
N ALA A 298 -10.24 -11.49 6.70
CA ALA A 298 -11.33 -10.85 5.99
C ALA A 298 -11.44 -11.35 4.53
N GLU A 299 -12.66 -11.65 4.11
CA GLU A 299 -13.03 -12.02 2.73
C GLU A 299 -12.23 -13.20 2.13
N THR A 300 -11.54 -14.01 2.96
CA THR A 300 -10.64 -15.10 2.52
C THR A 300 -11.27 -16.00 1.46
N LEU A 301 -12.56 -16.33 1.60
CA LEU A 301 -13.34 -17.18 0.69
C LEU A 301 -14.57 -16.45 0.12
N CYS A 302 -14.61 -15.12 0.20
CA CYS A 302 -15.74 -14.34 -0.30
C CYS A 302 -15.99 -14.65 -1.79
N GLY A 303 -17.23 -14.97 -2.17
CA GLY A 303 -17.59 -15.22 -3.57
C GLY A 303 -17.11 -16.55 -4.15
N CYS A 304 -16.74 -17.53 -3.31
CA CYS A 304 -16.54 -18.92 -3.74
C CYS A 304 -17.89 -19.60 -4.02
N TYR A 305 -18.51 -19.26 -5.15
CA TYR A 305 -19.89 -19.60 -5.47
C TYR A 305 -20.20 -21.11 -5.50
N SER A 306 -19.21 -21.95 -5.83
CA SER A 306 -19.38 -23.40 -5.94
C SER A 306 -19.09 -24.17 -4.64
N LEU A 307 -18.57 -23.50 -3.61
CA LEU A 307 -18.16 -24.12 -2.35
C LEU A 307 -19.41 -24.62 -1.60
N LYS A 308 -19.43 -25.89 -1.19
CA LYS A 308 -20.58 -26.52 -0.53
C LYS A 308 -20.39 -26.77 0.95
N GLU A 309 -19.16 -27.05 1.36
CA GLU A 309 -18.81 -27.43 2.72
C GLU A 309 -17.49 -26.78 3.12
N ILE A 310 -17.40 -26.38 4.39
CA ILE A 310 -16.16 -25.94 5.00
C ILE A 310 -16.10 -26.31 6.48
N ASP A 311 -14.95 -26.84 6.88
CA ASP A 311 -14.57 -27.05 8.27
C ASP A 311 -13.62 -25.94 8.70
N ILE A 312 -14.05 -25.12 9.67
CA ILE A 312 -13.14 -24.18 10.33
C ILE A 312 -12.29 -24.98 11.34
N PRO A 313 -10.94 -24.93 11.25
CA PRO A 313 -10.10 -25.74 12.12
C PRO A 313 -10.15 -25.35 13.60
N GLU A 314 -10.04 -26.34 14.47
CA GLU A 314 -9.80 -26.12 15.91
C GLU A 314 -8.57 -25.25 16.15
N GLY A 315 -8.68 -24.25 17.02
CA GLY A 315 -7.63 -23.27 17.30
C GLY A 315 -7.81 -21.93 16.58
N VAL A 316 -8.70 -21.86 15.58
CA VAL A 316 -9.15 -20.58 15.02
C VAL A 316 -9.96 -19.83 16.07
N THR A 317 -9.56 -18.59 16.38
CA THR A 317 -10.21 -17.74 17.38
C THR A 317 -11.07 -16.63 16.76
N GLU A 318 -10.90 -16.35 15.47
CA GLU A 318 -11.56 -15.23 14.79
C GLU A 318 -11.91 -15.60 13.34
N ILE A 319 -13.14 -15.24 12.93
CA ILE A 319 -13.58 -15.28 11.54
C ILE A 319 -13.82 -13.83 11.10
N GLY A 320 -13.00 -13.33 10.18
CA GLY A 320 -12.97 -11.94 9.76
C GLY A 320 -14.17 -11.49 8.92
N ASN A 321 -14.21 -10.18 8.65
CA ASN A 321 -15.27 -9.53 7.87
C ASN A 321 -15.49 -10.22 6.52
N GLY A 322 -16.73 -10.56 6.19
CA GLY A 322 -17.07 -11.18 4.90
C GLY A 322 -16.37 -12.50 4.57
N ALA A 323 -15.71 -13.18 5.53
CA ALA A 323 -14.80 -14.31 5.29
C ALA A 323 -15.37 -15.40 4.36
N THR A 324 -16.65 -15.75 4.48
CA THR A 324 -17.35 -16.69 3.59
C THR A 324 -18.57 -16.04 2.92
N SER A 325 -18.61 -14.71 2.84
CA SER A 325 -19.75 -14.01 2.24
C SER A 325 -19.90 -14.37 0.76
N LYS A 326 -21.13 -14.38 0.25
CA LYS A 326 -21.43 -14.71 -1.16
C LYS A 326 -21.03 -16.13 -1.60
N CYS A 327 -20.73 -17.04 -0.67
CA CYS A 327 -20.65 -18.47 -0.96
C CYS A 327 -22.07 -19.04 -1.12
N HIS A 328 -22.74 -18.71 -2.22
CA HIS A 328 -24.17 -18.98 -2.43
C HIS A 328 -24.58 -20.46 -2.36
N ASN A 329 -23.65 -21.40 -2.55
CA ASN A 329 -23.91 -22.84 -2.43
C ASN A 329 -23.38 -23.47 -1.14
N LEU A 330 -22.81 -22.68 -0.22
CA LEU A 330 -22.25 -23.20 1.03
C LEU A 330 -23.41 -23.68 1.93
N GLU A 331 -23.57 -24.98 2.09
CA GLU A 331 -24.67 -25.61 2.85
C GLU A 331 -24.22 -26.08 4.23
N ILE A 332 -22.95 -26.48 4.37
CA ILE A 332 -22.37 -27.03 5.59
C ILE A 332 -21.19 -26.16 6.00
N LEU A 333 -21.29 -25.53 7.17
CA LEU A 333 -20.22 -24.78 7.79
C LEU A 333 -20.12 -25.23 9.24
N ASN A 334 -18.98 -25.83 9.57
CA ASN A 334 -18.68 -26.29 10.92
C ASN A 334 -17.77 -25.26 11.62
N ILE A 335 -18.30 -24.64 12.68
CA ILE A 335 -17.60 -23.62 13.48
C ILE A 335 -17.19 -24.26 14.83
N PRO A 336 -15.89 -24.33 15.16
CA PRO A 336 -15.40 -24.91 16.41
C PRO A 336 -15.64 -23.98 17.60
N ASP A 337 -15.55 -24.54 18.81
CA ASP A 337 -15.76 -23.82 20.08
C ASP A 337 -14.66 -22.79 20.36
N SER A 338 -13.53 -22.87 19.65
CA SER A 338 -12.41 -21.94 19.80
C SER A 338 -12.69 -20.55 19.23
N VAL A 339 -13.70 -20.37 18.37
CA VAL A 339 -14.00 -19.07 17.74
C VAL A 339 -14.66 -18.14 18.75
N GLU A 340 -14.03 -17.00 19.00
CA GLU A 340 -14.48 -16.00 19.98
C GLU A 340 -14.93 -14.67 19.35
N LYS A 341 -14.66 -14.45 18.05
CA LYS A 341 -14.94 -13.21 17.34
C LYS A 341 -15.47 -13.44 15.93
N PHE A 342 -16.44 -12.61 15.54
CA PHE A 342 -17.15 -12.74 14.27
C PHE A 342 -17.27 -11.38 13.58
N GLY A 343 -16.54 -11.22 12.49
CA GLY A 343 -16.52 -10.01 11.69
C GLY A 343 -17.84 -9.69 11.01
N PHE A 344 -17.95 -8.44 10.55
CA PHE A 344 -19.08 -7.90 9.82
C PHE A 344 -19.46 -8.79 8.64
N LYS A 345 -20.71 -9.24 8.61
CA LYS A 345 -21.29 -10.04 7.50
C LYS A 345 -20.44 -11.26 7.09
N CYS A 346 -19.70 -11.86 8.02
CA CYS A 346 -18.81 -12.99 7.73
C CYS A 346 -19.50 -14.19 7.03
N PHE A 347 -20.81 -14.37 7.23
CA PHE A 347 -21.60 -15.46 6.63
C PHE A 347 -22.70 -15.01 5.66
N SER A 348 -22.73 -13.73 5.26
CA SER A 348 -23.85 -13.19 4.47
C SER A 348 -23.97 -13.83 3.10
N GLU A 349 -25.19 -13.94 2.57
CA GLU A 349 -25.45 -14.48 1.23
C GLU A 349 -24.93 -15.94 1.03
N THR A 350 -24.96 -16.73 2.11
CA THR A 350 -24.66 -18.18 2.08
C THR A 350 -25.93 -19.01 2.20
N LYS A 351 -25.95 -20.20 1.59
CA LYS A 351 -27.08 -21.13 1.77
C LYS A 351 -27.16 -21.66 3.21
N TRP A 352 -26.03 -21.70 3.91
CA TRP A 352 -25.93 -22.10 5.30
C TRP A 352 -26.73 -21.17 6.20
N ILE A 353 -26.55 -19.84 6.10
CA ILE A 353 -27.33 -18.88 6.89
C ILE A 353 -28.80 -18.83 6.45
N GLU A 354 -29.12 -19.08 5.18
CA GLU A 354 -30.50 -19.20 4.70
C GLU A 354 -31.24 -20.39 5.33
N ASN A 355 -30.54 -21.51 5.55
CA ASN A 355 -31.11 -22.71 6.15
C ASN A 355 -31.34 -22.61 7.68
N ILE A 356 -30.82 -21.55 8.32
CA ILE A 356 -31.01 -21.34 9.76
C ILE A 356 -32.39 -20.73 10.00
N PRO A 357 -33.25 -21.35 10.83
CA PRO A 357 -34.60 -20.87 11.05
C PRO A 357 -34.59 -19.52 11.79
N VAL A 358 -35.51 -18.67 11.39
CA VAL A 358 -35.82 -17.42 12.10
C VAL A 358 -36.78 -17.74 13.25
N ASN A 359 -36.46 -17.29 14.46
CA ASN A 359 -37.34 -17.44 15.61
C ASN A 359 -38.49 -16.40 15.62
N GLU A 360 -39.35 -16.42 16.65
CA GLU A 360 -40.48 -15.50 16.78
C GLU A 360 -40.09 -14.02 16.96
N ASP A 361 -38.84 -13.75 17.39
CA ASP A 361 -38.28 -12.41 17.55
C ASP A 361 -37.61 -11.89 16.28
N GLY A 362 -37.63 -12.67 15.18
CA GLY A 362 -36.97 -12.31 13.93
C GLY A 362 -35.47 -12.61 13.92
N LEU A 363 -34.97 -13.49 14.79
CA LEU A 363 -33.53 -13.75 14.94
C LEU A 363 -33.14 -15.13 14.39
N LYS A 364 -32.03 -15.18 13.65
CA LYS A 364 -31.34 -16.41 13.26
C LYS A 364 -30.19 -16.71 14.22
N ILE A 365 -30.31 -17.82 14.94
CA ILE A 365 -29.36 -18.22 15.98
C ILE A 365 -28.78 -19.58 15.63
N TYR A 366 -27.46 -19.69 15.67
CA TYR A 366 -26.75 -20.96 15.60
C TYR A 366 -26.00 -21.18 16.91
N ARG A 367 -26.42 -22.20 17.68
CA ARG A 367 -25.92 -22.46 19.04
C ARG A 367 -26.12 -21.22 19.93
N ASP A 368 -25.04 -20.57 20.33
CA ASP A 368 -24.94 -19.37 21.16
C ASP A 368 -24.50 -18.13 20.36
N ILE A 369 -24.57 -18.20 19.02
CA ILE A 369 -24.17 -17.14 18.10
C ILE A 369 -25.43 -16.57 17.42
N LEU A 370 -25.64 -15.27 17.56
CA LEU A 370 -26.65 -14.52 16.82
C LEU A 370 -26.06 -14.07 15.48
N LEU A 371 -26.60 -14.59 14.38
CA LEU A 371 -26.02 -14.47 13.04
C LEU A 371 -26.66 -13.38 12.18
N GLU A 372 -27.98 -13.24 12.26
CA GLU A 372 -28.77 -12.32 11.43
C GLU A 372 -30.07 -11.99 12.15
N ALA A 373 -30.59 -10.79 11.91
CA ALA A 373 -31.91 -10.36 12.31
C ALA A 373 -32.75 -9.99 11.08
N THR A 374 -34.04 -10.31 11.11
CA THR A 374 -35.02 -10.01 10.05
C THR A 374 -36.35 -9.67 10.70
N ASP A 375 -36.90 -8.49 10.40
CA ASP A 375 -38.23 -8.07 10.88
C ASP A 375 -38.42 -8.06 12.42
N ILE A 376 -37.45 -7.54 13.17
CA ILE A 376 -37.51 -7.46 14.65
C ILE A 376 -38.55 -6.44 15.16
N GLN A 377 -39.00 -6.57 16.40
CA GLN A 377 -39.88 -5.59 17.04
C GLN A 377 -39.15 -4.28 17.38
N GLU A 378 -39.89 -3.21 17.65
CA GLU A 378 -39.32 -1.93 18.10
C GLU A 378 -38.59 -2.06 19.45
N ASN A 379 -39.01 -3.01 20.29
CA ASN A 379 -38.38 -3.31 21.57
C ASN A 379 -37.99 -4.79 21.56
N LEU A 380 -36.69 -5.07 21.66
CA LEU A 380 -36.15 -6.43 21.52
C LEU A 380 -35.45 -6.89 22.79
N VAL A 381 -35.66 -8.14 23.20
CA VAL A 381 -34.94 -8.78 24.30
C VAL A 381 -34.21 -9.99 23.76
N ILE A 382 -32.87 -9.95 23.74
CA ILE A 382 -32.08 -11.09 23.29
C ILE A 382 -31.98 -12.14 24.40
N ASN A 383 -32.08 -13.41 24.01
CA ASN A 383 -31.88 -14.56 24.90
C ASN A 383 -30.51 -14.50 25.61
N GLN A 384 -30.50 -14.76 26.92
CA GLN A 384 -29.30 -14.70 27.77
C GLN A 384 -28.26 -15.80 27.51
N ASN A 385 -28.62 -16.85 26.76
CA ASN A 385 -27.70 -17.92 26.37
C ASN A 385 -26.81 -17.55 25.17
N ILE A 386 -27.04 -16.39 24.54
CA ILE A 386 -26.21 -15.90 23.44
C ILE A 386 -24.90 -15.34 23.99
N ASN A 387 -23.78 -15.82 23.45
CA ASN A 387 -22.44 -15.39 23.82
C ASN A 387 -21.80 -14.49 22.75
N PHE A 388 -22.27 -14.58 21.51
CA PHE A 388 -21.69 -13.86 20.37
C PHE A 388 -22.78 -13.21 19.50
N ILE A 389 -22.54 -11.99 19.07
CA ILE A 389 -23.37 -11.26 18.12
C ILE A 389 -22.48 -10.88 16.94
N VAL A 390 -22.78 -11.39 15.75
CA VAL A 390 -21.99 -11.10 14.54
C VAL A 390 -22.04 -9.60 14.20
N GLY A 391 -20.94 -9.06 13.67
CA GLY A 391 -20.90 -7.67 13.19
C GLY A 391 -22.01 -7.35 12.19
N GLY A 392 -22.68 -6.22 12.41
CA GLY A 392 -23.76 -5.72 11.55
C GLY A 392 -25.13 -6.40 11.69
N VAL A 393 -25.34 -7.26 12.69
CA VAL A 393 -26.65 -7.96 12.87
C VAL A 393 -27.84 -7.01 12.94
N PHE A 394 -27.72 -5.86 13.59
CA PHE A 394 -28.78 -4.85 13.71
C PHE A 394 -28.51 -3.60 12.87
N GLN A 395 -27.63 -3.68 11.86
CA GLN A 395 -27.41 -2.59 10.91
C GLN A 395 -28.72 -2.22 10.20
N ASP A 396 -28.98 -0.91 10.04
CA ASP A 396 -30.13 -0.35 9.34
C ASP A 396 -31.52 -0.69 9.94
N PHE A 397 -31.57 -1.17 11.19
CA PHE A 397 -32.83 -1.40 11.90
C PHE A 397 -33.41 -0.09 12.45
N GLU A 398 -33.89 0.77 11.56
CA GLU A 398 -34.41 2.09 11.90
C GLU A 398 -35.61 2.05 12.86
N LYS A 399 -36.39 0.97 12.90
CA LYS A 399 -37.54 0.82 13.83
C LYS A 399 -37.16 0.46 15.26
N LEU A 400 -35.92 0.03 15.52
CA LEU A 400 -35.48 -0.39 16.84
C LEU A 400 -35.41 0.82 17.78
N GLU A 401 -36.22 0.81 18.83
CA GLU A 401 -36.28 1.84 19.87
C GLU A 401 -35.52 1.46 21.15
N SER A 402 -35.53 0.17 21.52
CA SER A 402 -34.79 -0.35 22.67
C SER A 402 -34.36 -1.81 22.47
N ILE A 403 -33.23 -2.18 23.09
CA ILE A 403 -32.73 -3.55 23.06
C ILE A 403 -32.10 -3.94 24.40
N ILE A 404 -32.38 -5.15 24.87
CA ILE A 404 -31.73 -5.79 26.02
C ILE A 404 -30.78 -6.86 25.51
N LEU A 405 -29.48 -6.67 25.77
CA LEU A 405 -28.41 -7.57 25.34
C LEU A 405 -28.23 -8.77 26.30
N PRO A 406 -27.63 -9.88 25.85
CA PRO A 406 -27.24 -10.98 26.72
C PRO A 406 -26.08 -10.56 27.63
N ASN A 407 -26.09 -10.99 28.89
CA ASN A 407 -25.02 -10.60 29.84
C ASN A 407 -23.64 -11.23 29.55
N ASN A 408 -23.58 -12.28 28.72
CA ASN A 408 -22.35 -13.06 28.49
C ASN A 408 -21.50 -12.58 27.31
N ILE A 409 -21.97 -11.60 26.53
CA ILE A 409 -21.22 -11.11 25.37
C ILE A 409 -19.93 -10.38 25.81
N LYS A 410 -18.86 -10.58 25.04
CA LYS A 410 -17.53 -10.00 25.32
C LYS A 410 -17.26 -8.71 24.54
N CYS A 411 -17.97 -8.49 23.45
CA CYS A 411 -17.80 -7.36 22.54
C CYS A 411 -19.14 -6.88 21.98
N ILE A 412 -19.15 -5.63 21.52
CA ILE A 412 -20.10 -5.13 20.53
C ILE A 412 -19.33 -5.03 19.22
N GLU A 413 -19.64 -5.88 18.24
CA GLU A 413 -18.90 -5.96 16.98
C GLU A 413 -19.12 -4.76 16.05
N GLU A 414 -18.31 -4.68 14.99
CA GLU A 414 -18.38 -3.61 13.99
C GLU A 414 -19.79 -3.49 13.38
N TYR A 415 -20.24 -2.25 13.19
CA TYR A 415 -21.54 -1.91 12.59
C TYR A 415 -22.78 -2.48 13.29
N ALA A 416 -22.64 -3.07 14.48
CA ALA A 416 -23.70 -3.85 15.12
C ALA A 416 -25.07 -3.15 15.16
N PHE A 417 -25.11 -1.85 15.46
CA PHE A 417 -26.31 -0.99 15.54
C PHE A 417 -26.22 0.23 14.63
N GLN A 418 -25.37 0.20 13.59
CA GLN A 418 -25.27 1.32 12.65
C GLN A 418 -26.64 1.63 12.06
N ASN A 419 -27.00 2.91 11.96
CA ASN A 419 -28.28 3.41 11.45
C ASN A 419 -29.52 2.92 12.22
N CYS A 420 -29.39 2.48 13.48
CA CYS A 420 -30.54 2.34 14.40
C CYS A 420 -31.03 3.72 14.86
N ILE A 421 -31.56 4.53 13.95
CA ILE A 421 -31.84 5.97 14.15
C ILE A 421 -32.82 6.25 15.30
N ASN A 422 -33.72 5.31 15.61
CA ASN A 422 -34.72 5.46 16.68
C ASN A 422 -34.30 4.84 18.01
N LEU A 423 -33.11 4.23 18.12
CA LEU A 423 -32.63 3.62 19.35
C LEU A 423 -32.45 4.70 20.43
N LYS A 424 -33.22 4.62 21.51
CA LYS A 424 -33.26 5.66 22.57
C LYS A 424 -32.25 5.39 23.67
N SER A 425 -32.07 4.13 24.03
CA SER A 425 -31.20 3.66 25.10
C SER A 425 -30.79 2.21 24.87
N ILE A 426 -29.57 1.88 25.27
CA ILE A 426 -29.04 0.52 25.29
C ILE A 426 -28.15 0.36 26.53
N GLU A 427 -28.29 -0.75 27.23
CA GLU A 427 -27.40 -1.12 28.34
C GLU A 427 -26.34 -2.09 27.80
N ILE A 428 -25.07 -1.66 27.83
CA ILE A 428 -23.96 -2.53 27.44
C ILE A 428 -23.58 -3.40 28.66
N PRO A 429 -23.58 -4.74 28.53
CA PRO A 429 -23.19 -5.64 29.61
C PRO A 429 -21.79 -5.37 30.15
N TYR A 430 -21.60 -5.53 31.47
CA TYR A 430 -20.31 -5.26 32.14
C TYR A 430 -19.15 -6.11 31.61
N GLY A 431 -19.43 -7.31 31.07
CA GLY A 431 -18.41 -8.20 30.49
C GLY A 431 -17.81 -7.72 29.16
N VAL A 432 -18.42 -6.71 28.53
CA VAL A 432 -17.94 -6.15 27.26
C VAL A 432 -16.62 -5.41 27.48
N ASN A 433 -15.61 -5.79 26.71
CA ASN A 433 -14.27 -5.20 26.74
C ASN A 433 -13.88 -4.51 25.42
N TRP A 434 -14.75 -4.55 24.41
CA TRP A 434 -14.52 -3.96 23.09
C TRP A 434 -15.83 -3.43 22.47
N ILE A 435 -15.77 -2.24 21.87
CA ILE A 435 -16.84 -1.67 21.04
C ILE A 435 -16.23 -1.37 19.67
N GLY A 436 -16.73 -2.06 18.64
CA GLY A 436 -16.17 -2.05 17.30
C GLY A 436 -16.42 -0.77 16.50
N ARG A 437 -15.78 -0.73 15.33
CA ARG A 437 -15.92 0.35 14.35
C ARG A 437 -17.38 0.60 13.99
N SER A 438 -17.81 1.86 14.00
CA SER A 438 -19.17 2.28 13.63
C SER A 438 -20.30 1.53 14.37
N ALA A 439 -20.05 0.96 15.56
CA ALA A 439 -21.01 0.11 16.26
C ALA A 439 -22.37 0.77 16.51
N PHE A 440 -22.41 2.08 16.79
CA PHE A 440 -23.60 2.90 17.02
C PHE A 440 -23.65 4.13 16.08
N ASP A 441 -22.93 4.06 14.95
CA ASP A 441 -22.92 5.13 13.96
C ASP A 441 -24.36 5.47 13.53
N ASN A 442 -24.69 6.76 13.55
CA ASN A 442 -25.97 7.33 13.16
C ASN A 442 -27.15 6.86 14.04
N CYS A 443 -26.92 6.41 15.28
CA CYS A 443 -27.97 6.23 16.30
C CYS A 443 -28.49 7.60 16.82
N LYS A 444 -29.19 8.35 15.95
CA LYS A 444 -29.54 9.77 16.19
C LYS A 444 -30.33 10.02 17.47
N ASN A 445 -31.20 9.11 17.89
CA ASN A 445 -32.03 9.25 19.09
C ASN A 445 -31.42 8.71 20.37
N LEU A 446 -30.19 8.17 20.32
CA LEU A 446 -29.50 7.65 21.50
C LEU A 446 -29.10 8.83 22.40
N LYS A 447 -29.70 8.91 23.59
CA LYS A 447 -29.53 10.07 24.49
C LYS A 447 -28.34 9.98 25.43
N SER A 448 -28.11 8.76 25.93
CA SER A 448 -27.10 8.45 26.92
C SER A 448 -26.64 7.01 26.74
N ILE A 449 -25.36 6.76 26.98
CA ILE A 449 -24.80 5.42 27.00
C ILE A 449 -23.70 5.31 28.05
N MET A 450 -23.68 4.19 28.77
CA MET A 450 -22.61 3.86 29.70
C MET A 450 -21.65 2.88 29.02
N ILE A 451 -20.38 3.26 28.94
CA ILE A 451 -19.33 2.40 28.39
C ILE A 451 -18.75 1.57 29.55
N PRO A 452 -18.71 0.23 29.48
CA PRO A 452 -18.22 -0.60 30.57
C PRO A 452 -16.73 -0.37 30.90
N GLU A 453 -16.39 -0.47 32.19
CA GLU A 453 -15.02 -0.25 32.71
C GLU A 453 -13.92 -1.12 32.07
N PRO A 454 -14.17 -2.38 31.63
CA PRO A 454 -13.14 -3.17 30.93
C PRO A 454 -12.74 -2.66 29.55
N VAL A 455 -13.52 -1.75 28.94
CA VAL A 455 -13.25 -1.22 27.60
C VAL A 455 -12.03 -0.30 27.64
N LYS A 456 -10.95 -0.72 26.96
CA LYS A 456 -9.69 0.06 26.85
C LYS A 456 -9.62 0.93 25.61
N GLU A 457 -10.44 0.64 24.63
CA GLU A 457 -10.46 1.32 23.34
C GLU A 457 -11.87 1.28 22.76
N ILE A 458 -12.28 2.40 22.19
CA ILE A 458 -13.55 2.53 21.47
C ILE A 458 -13.20 2.67 19.98
N GLY A 459 -13.83 1.85 19.13
CA GLY A 459 -13.56 1.80 17.70
C GLY A 459 -13.75 3.13 16.96
N GLU A 460 -13.14 3.22 15.79
CA GLU A 460 -13.30 4.35 14.86
C GLU A 460 -14.79 4.57 14.57
N SER A 461 -15.24 5.84 14.60
CA SER A 461 -16.62 6.22 14.29
C SER A 461 -17.70 5.51 15.12
N ALA A 462 -17.37 4.89 16.26
CA ALA A 462 -18.31 4.04 17.01
C ALA A 462 -19.61 4.75 17.42
N PHE A 463 -19.58 6.05 17.67
CA PHE A 463 -20.73 6.90 17.97
C PHE A 463 -20.84 8.09 17.00
N TYR A 464 -20.32 7.92 15.77
CA TYR A 464 -20.42 8.92 14.71
C TYR A 464 -21.88 9.34 14.51
N ARG A 465 -22.17 10.64 14.48
CA ARG A 465 -23.52 11.20 14.26
C ARG A 465 -24.60 10.69 15.23
N CYS A 466 -24.26 10.31 16.46
CA CYS A 466 -25.25 10.19 17.54
C CYS A 466 -25.72 11.58 18.01
N GLU A 467 -26.53 12.26 17.19
CA GLU A 467 -26.87 13.69 17.34
C GLU A 467 -27.48 14.06 18.70
N ASN A 468 -28.31 13.19 19.31
CA ASN A 468 -28.93 13.43 20.62
C ASN A 468 -28.10 12.90 21.81
N LEU A 469 -26.91 12.33 21.57
CA LEU A 469 -26.05 11.84 22.65
C LEU A 469 -25.54 13.06 23.44
N SER A 470 -26.03 13.18 24.66
CA SER A 470 -25.81 14.35 25.52
C SER A 470 -25.04 14.03 26.80
N GLU A 471 -25.08 12.76 27.22
CA GLU A 471 -24.41 12.25 28.41
C GLU A 471 -23.67 10.96 28.06
N ILE A 472 -22.36 10.95 28.31
CA ILE A 472 -21.52 9.76 28.16
C ILE A 472 -20.47 9.71 29.27
N GLU A 473 -20.33 8.54 29.88
CA GLU A 473 -19.27 8.25 30.84
C GLU A 473 -18.24 7.35 30.16
N LEU A 474 -17.00 7.84 30.07
CA LEU A 474 -15.86 7.08 29.55
C LEU A 474 -15.24 6.23 30.67
N PRO A 475 -14.78 5.00 30.39
CA PRO A 475 -14.24 4.10 31.40
C PRO A 475 -12.88 4.57 31.89
N LYS A 476 -12.53 4.27 33.14
CA LYS A 476 -11.31 4.82 33.78
C LYS A 476 -10.02 4.33 33.12
N GLU A 477 -10.05 3.11 32.61
CA GLU A 477 -8.92 2.45 31.95
C GLU A 477 -8.88 2.68 30.43
N LEU A 478 -9.70 3.61 29.90
CA LEU A 478 -9.66 3.97 28.48
C LEU A 478 -8.28 4.52 28.10
N GLU A 479 -7.66 3.92 27.08
CA GLU A 479 -6.34 4.31 26.59
C GLU A 479 -6.43 5.08 25.25
N TYR A 480 -7.42 4.78 24.41
CA TYR A 480 -7.53 5.33 23.05
C TYR A 480 -8.96 5.77 22.72
N ILE A 481 -9.07 6.99 22.17
CA ILE A 481 -10.28 7.50 21.49
C ILE A 481 -9.92 7.64 20.02
N ARG A 482 -10.48 6.76 19.18
CA ARG A 482 -10.12 6.60 17.76
C ARG A 482 -10.69 7.70 16.88
N GLU A 483 -10.34 7.64 15.59
CA GLU A 483 -10.77 8.63 14.61
C GLU A 483 -12.30 8.69 14.55
N ASN A 484 -12.83 9.92 14.57
CA ASN A 484 -14.25 10.26 14.46
C ASN A 484 -15.18 9.58 15.49
N THR A 485 -14.67 9.01 16.59
CA THR A 485 -15.45 8.19 17.54
C THR A 485 -16.75 8.86 17.98
N PHE A 486 -16.76 10.15 18.29
CA PHE A 486 -17.95 10.94 18.67
C PHE A 486 -18.24 12.09 17.71
N GLU A 487 -17.70 12.06 16.49
CA GLU A 487 -17.89 13.17 15.56
C GLU A 487 -19.39 13.37 15.26
N GLY A 488 -19.88 14.61 15.35
CA GLY A 488 -21.28 14.93 15.10
C GLY A 488 -22.24 14.61 16.25
N CYS A 489 -21.75 14.24 17.44
CA CYS A 489 -22.56 14.19 18.68
C CYS A 489 -22.95 15.60 19.13
N SER A 490 -23.83 16.26 18.38
CA SER A 490 -24.12 17.69 18.49
C SER A 490 -24.80 18.11 19.80
N SER A 491 -25.41 17.18 20.54
CA SER A 491 -26.01 17.44 21.86
C SER A 491 -25.02 17.33 23.02
N LEU A 492 -23.83 16.78 22.80
CA LEU A 492 -22.80 16.64 23.83
C LEU A 492 -22.30 18.03 24.24
N LYS A 493 -22.43 18.36 25.53
CA LYS A 493 -22.02 19.68 26.07
C LYS A 493 -20.71 19.63 26.83
N LYS A 494 -20.47 18.53 27.52
CA LYS A 494 -19.34 18.36 28.42
C LYS A 494 -18.79 16.95 28.29
N ILE A 495 -17.48 16.81 28.47
CA ILE A 495 -16.87 15.49 28.60
C ILE A 495 -15.69 15.50 29.57
N ILE A 496 -15.52 14.38 30.26
CA ILE A 496 -14.35 14.10 31.09
C ILE A 496 -13.49 13.09 30.34
N ILE A 497 -12.26 13.46 30.03
CA ILE A 497 -11.24 12.59 29.44
C ILE A 497 -10.49 11.90 30.60
N PRO A 498 -10.61 10.56 30.75
CA PRO A 498 -9.98 9.80 31.83
C PRO A 498 -8.45 9.92 31.83
N LYS A 499 -7.85 9.67 33.00
CA LYS A 499 -6.41 9.85 33.23
C LYS A 499 -5.52 9.01 32.31
N ASN A 500 -5.97 7.81 31.92
CA ASN A 500 -5.17 6.84 31.19
C ASN A 500 -5.26 7.00 29.66
N VAL A 501 -6.04 7.97 29.16
CA VAL A 501 -6.14 8.24 27.71
C VAL A 501 -4.78 8.73 27.21
N LYS A 502 -4.17 7.93 26.35
CA LYS A 502 -2.87 8.20 25.71
C LYS A 502 -3.05 8.99 24.42
N ARG A 503 -4.07 8.67 23.62
CA ARG A 503 -4.28 9.32 22.32
C ARG A 503 -5.75 9.64 22.07
N ILE A 504 -5.97 10.84 21.55
CA ILE A 504 -7.25 11.29 20.99
C ILE A 504 -6.99 11.58 19.52
N GLU A 505 -7.55 10.76 18.64
CA GLU A 505 -7.25 10.84 17.20
C GLU A 505 -8.05 11.95 16.49
N LYS A 506 -7.74 12.15 15.20
CA LYS A 506 -8.41 13.12 14.33
C LYS A 506 -9.93 12.97 14.38
N GLY A 507 -10.64 14.09 14.45
CA GLY A 507 -12.10 14.15 14.42
C GLY A 507 -12.84 13.49 15.58
N ALA A 508 -12.15 12.95 16.61
CA ALA A 508 -12.78 12.23 17.71
C ALA A 508 -14.02 12.93 18.33
N PHE A 509 -14.04 14.26 18.36
CA PHE A 509 -15.17 15.10 18.82
C PHE A 509 -15.51 16.20 17.80
N GLY A 510 -15.12 16.04 16.53
CA GLY A 510 -15.39 17.02 15.48
C GLY A 510 -16.89 17.24 15.31
N GLY A 511 -17.34 18.45 15.05
CA GLY A 511 -18.77 18.72 14.86
C GLY A 511 -19.66 18.47 16.09
N CYS A 512 -19.10 18.23 17.28
CA CYS A 512 -19.84 18.30 18.54
C CYS A 512 -20.19 19.78 18.86
N THR A 513 -21.13 20.35 18.11
CA THR A 513 -21.37 21.81 18.06
C THR A 513 -21.79 22.45 19.38
N ASN A 514 -22.23 21.68 20.38
CA ASN A 514 -22.51 22.18 21.73
C ASN A 514 -21.43 21.90 22.77
N LEU A 515 -20.36 21.18 22.41
CA LEU A 515 -19.28 20.82 23.32
C LEU A 515 -18.49 22.08 23.69
N GLU A 516 -18.63 22.51 24.94
CA GLU A 516 -18.04 23.76 25.45
C GLU A 516 -17.09 23.55 26.63
N ASP A 517 -17.15 22.38 27.29
CA ASP A 517 -16.39 22.08 28.50
C ASP A 517 -15.73 20.70 28.40
N ILE A 518 -14.40 20.66 28.41
CA ILE A 518 -13.62 19.43 28.37
C ILE A 518 -12.69 19.41 29.57
N LYS A 519 -12.90 18.43 30.46
CA LYS A 519 -12.06 18.19 31.64
C LYS A 519 -11.10 17.04 31.35
N PHE A 520 -9.81 17.31 31.42
CA PHE A 520 -8.78 16.28 31.33
C PHE A 520 -8.34 15.85 32.74
N GLU A 521 -8.38 14.55 33.03
CA GLU A 521 -7.85 13.99 34.29
C GLU A 521 -6.38 13.53 34.18
N GLY A 522 -5.87 13.45 32.95
CA GLY A 522 -4.48 13.21 32.61
C GLY A 522 -4.00 14.16 31.52
N ASN A 523 -2.84 13.86 30.95
CA ASN A 523 -2.31 14.57 29.79
C ASN A 523 -1.99 13.51 28.72
N PRO A 524 -2.74 13.44 27.61
CA PRO A 524 -2.46 12.52 26.53
C PRO A 524 -1.04 12.69 25.97
N GLU A 525 -0.53 11.66 25.31
CA GLU A 525 0.72 11.74 24.54
C GLU A 525 0.49 12.43 23.19
N TYR A 526 -0.72 12.30 22.64
CA TYR A 526 -1.13 12.88 21.37
C TYR A 526 -2.60 13.32 21.39
N ILE A 527 -2.87 14.54 20.91
CA ILE A 527 -4.20 15.03 20.57
C ILE A 527 -4.15 15.48 19.10
N GLY A 528 -4.95 14.82 18.26
CA GLY A 528 -5.10 15.14 16.85
C GLY A 528 -6.02 16.35 16.63
N SER A 529 -6.46 16.56 15.38
CA SER A 529 -7.45 17.60 15.06
C SER A 529 -8.84 17.14 15.50
N SER A 530 -9.03 17.00 16.81
CA SER A 530 -10.14 16.27 17.42
C SER A 530 -11.36 17.11 17.72
N PHE A 531 -11.23 18.44 17.80
CA PHE A 531 -12.27 19.33 18.33
C PHE A 531 -12.77 20.38 17.33
N TYR A 532 -12.52 20.24 16.03
CA TYR A 532 -13.01 21.21 15.05
C TYR A 532 -14.54 21.32 15.10
N GLU A 533 -15.07 22.51 14.80
CA GLU A 533 -16.52 22.78 14.85
C GLU A 533 -17.17 22.53 16.24
N THR A 534 -16.40 22.68 17.32
CA THR A 534 -16.91 22.68 18.70
C THR A 534 -16.83 24.07 19.30
N LYS A 535 -17.74 24.41 20.23
CA LYS A 535 -17.64 25.66 21.01
C LYS A 535 -16.36 25.73 21.82
N TYR A 536 -15.88 24.58 22.32
CA TYR A 536 -14.62 24.48 23.03
C TYR A 536 -13.46 24.98 22.17
N TYR A 537 -13.33 24.49 20.93
CA TYR A 537 -12.26 24.88 20.01
C TYR A 537 -12.36 26.33 19.54
N ASP A 538 -13.57 26.82 19.31
CA ASP A 538 -13.82 28.22 18.95
C ASP A 538 -13.36 29.19 20.04
N ASN A 539 -13.42 28.77 21.30
CA ASN A 539 -12.99 29.55 22.46
C ASN A 539 -11.50 29.37 22.82
N ILE A 540 -10.74 28.55 22.09
CA ILE A 540 -9.28 28.45 22.30
C ILE A 540 -8.62 29.71 21.76
N GLU A 541 -8.03 30.49 22.67
CA GLU A 541 -7.19 31.63 22.31
C GLU A 541 -5.92 31.17 21.59
N GLU A 542 -5.55 31.88 20.53
CA GLU A 542 -4.26 31.65 19.87
C GLU A 542 -3.14 32.39 20.59
N ASP A 543 -1.93 31.83 20.55
CA ASP A 543 -0.74 32.56 20.98
C ASP A 543 -0.34 33.66 19.98
N GLN A 544 0.76 34.36 20.29
CA GLN A 544 1.29 35.44 19.45
C GLN A 544 1.75 35.00 18.03
N TYR A 545 1.92 33.69 17.80
CA TYR A 545 2.28 33.10 16.51
C TYR A 545 1.05 32.57 15.78
N GLY A 546 -0.09 32.41 16.46
CA GLY A 546 -1.32 31.87 15.89
C GLY A 546 -1.62 30.44 16.31
N CYS A 547 -0.84 29.83 17.19
CA CYS A 547 -1.02 28.43 17.59
C CYS A 547 -2.16 28.31 18.63
N LYS A 548 -3.08 27.36 18.39
CA LYS A 548 -4.13 26.96 19.33
C LYS A 548 -3.67 25.75 20.13
N TYR A 549 -3.74 25.85 21.45
CA TYR A 549 -3.26 24.82 22.36
C TYR A 549 -4.39 24.18 23.17
N VAL A 550 -4.36 22.84 23.24
CA VAL A 550 -5.06 22.06 24.28
C VAL A 550 -3.98 21.40 25.12
N GLN A 551 -3.92 21.75 26.41
CA GLN A 551 -2.80 21.38 27.28
C GLN A 551 -1.45 21.77 26.64
N ASN A 552 -0.63 20.79 26.26
CA ASN A 552 0.65 20.99 25.57
C ASN A 552 0.67 20.39 24.15
N HIS A 553 -0.49 20.37 23.50
CA HIS A 553 -0.68 19.92 22.12
C HIS A 553 -1.16 21.07 21.25
N ILE A 554 -0.56 21.25 20.07
CA ILE A 554 -1.09 22.17 19.06
C ILE A 554 -2.23 21.45 18.33
N VAL A 555 -3.43 21.98 18.44
CA VAL A 555 -4.63 21.42 17.80
C VAL A 555 -5.11 22.24 16.60
N GLY A 556 -4.47 23.38 16.33
CA GLY A 556 -4.79 24.23 15.19
C GLY A 556 -3.91 25.47 15.11
N PHE A 557 -4.02 26.19 14.00
CA PHE A 557 -3.23 27.38 13.70
C PHE A 557 -4.06 28.43 12.98
N VAL A 558 -3.81 29.70 13.29
CA VAL A 558 -4.36 30.85 12.57
C VAL A 558 -3.19 31.69 12.07
N ASP A 559 -2.95 31.70 10.76
CA ASP A 559 -1.81 32.42 10.19
C ASP A 559 -1.90 33.94 10.44
N LYS A 560 -1.00 34.46 11.27
CA LYS A 560 -0.88 35.90 11.58
C LYS A 560 0.11 36.63 10.65
N GLY A 561 0.52 36.02 9.53
CA GLY A 561 1.46 36.57 8.55
C GLY A 561 2.91 36.63 9.04
N LYS A 562 3.27 35.78 10.01
CA LYS A 562 4.62 35.73 10.59
C LYS A 562 5.54 34.95 9.65
N LYS A 563 6.76 35.45 9.42
CA LYS A 563 7.77 34.72 8.63
C LYS A 563 8.37 33.54 9.38
N GLU A 564 8.41 33.61 10.70
CA GLU A 564 8.96 32.58 11.57
C GLU A 564 7.95 32.28 12.68
N ILE A 565 7.65 30.99 12.85
CA ILE A 565 6.78 30.47 13.91
C ILE A 565 7.68 29.85 14.97
N ILE A 566 7.51 30.23 16.23
CA ILE A 566 8.19 29.62 17.37
C ILE A 566 7.16 28.84 18.15
N ILE A 567 7.26 27.51 18.13
CA ILE A 567 6.38 26.66 18.91
C ILE A 567 6.83 26.70 20.38
N LYS A 568 5.88 26.92 21.29
CA LYS A 568 6.12 27.05 22.73
C LYS A 568 6.85 25.83 23.32
N GLU A 569 7.83 26.08 24.20
CA GLU A 569 8.50 25.05 25.00
C GLU A 569 7.53 24.15 25.77
N GLY A 570 7.86 22.86 25.86
CA GLY A 570 7.00 21.84 26.46
C GLY A 570 5.86 21.32 25.57
N THR A 571 5.72 21.81 24.33
CA THR A 571 4.78 21.24 23.35
C THR A 571 5.23 19.83 22.97
N VAL A 572 4.34 18.84 23.11
CA VAL A 572 4.68 17.41 22.88
C VAL A 572 4.08 16.85 21.59
N SER A 573 3.03 17.45 21.04
CA SER A 573 2.53 17.07 19.72
C SER A 573 1.93 18.21 18.90
N ILE A 574 1.86 17.98 17.59
CA ILE A 574 1.18 18.80 16.60
C ILE A 574 0.12 17.93 15.91
N ALA A 575 -1.13 18.38 15.94
CA ALA A 575 -2.28 17.69 15.35
C ALA A 575 -2.22 17.64 13.82
N ASN A 576 -2.99 16.69 13.24
CA ASN A 576 -3.17 16.57 11.80
C ASN A 576 -3.60 17.91 11.18
N GLY A 577 -2.98 18.30 10.06
CA GLY A 577 -3.34 19.50 9.31
C GLY A 577 -3.12 20.83 10.04
N ALA A 578 -2.54 20.84 11.25
CA ALA A 578 -2.57 21.99 12.13
C ALA A 578 -2.00 23.27 11.49
N PHE A 579 -0.87 23.17 10.77
CA PHE A 579 -0.22 24.30 10.08
C PHE A 579 -0.39 24.26 8.56
N SER A 580 -1.33 23.46 8.04
CA SER A 580 -1.55 23.31 6.61
C SER A 580 -1.77 24.68 5.94
N GLU A 581 -1.20 24.86 4.75
CA GLU A 581 -1.25 26.10 3.97
C GLU A 581 -0.56 27.33 4.62
N GLY A 582 0.20 27.13 5.69
CA GLY A 582 0.92 28.20 6.39
C GLY A 582 1.86 29.00 5.49
N SER A 583 1.83 30.34 5.63
CA SER A 583 2.62 31.26 4.79
C SER A 583 4.02 31.57 5.33
N PHE A 584 4.41 30.98 6.46
CA PHE A 584 5.71 31.17 7.11
C PHE A 584 6.86 30.52 6.33
N GLU A 585 8.08 31.01 6.58
CA GLU A 585 9.30 30.53 5.92
C GLU A 585 10.10 29.55 6.79
N LYS A 586 9.86 29.55 8.12
CA LYS A 586 10.59 28.78 9.12
C LYS A 586 9.71 28.46 10.33
N VAL A 587 9.93 27.27 10.92
CA VAL A 587 9.35 26.86 12.21
C VAL A 587 10.48 26.46 13.14
N LEU A 588 10.41 26.90 14.40
CA LEU A 588 11.25 26.41 15.49
C LEU A 588 10.44 25.46 16.36
N PHE A 589 10.93 24.23 16.49
CA PHE A 589 10.31 23.18 17.28
C PHE A 589 10.98 23.07 18.66
N PRO A 590 10.23 22.82 19.73
CA PRO A 590 10.80 22.56 21.05
C PRO A 590 11.37 21.15 21.14
N GLU A 591 12.31 20.94 22.05
CA GLU A 591 12.98 19.64 22.21
C GLU A 591 12.04 18.54 22.71
N GLU A 592 10.93 18.86 23.40
CA GLU A 592 9.99 17.85 23.91
C GLU A 592 9.00 17.30 22.87
N LEU A 593 9.00 17.82 21.65
CA LEU A 593 8.06 17.40 20.61
C LEU A 593 8.31 15.95 20.18
N LYS A 594 7.28 15.11 20.29
CA LYS A 594 7.34 13.67 20.00
C LYS A 594 6.52 13.24 18.79
N TYR A 595 5.42 13.93 18.48
CA TYR A 595 4.47 13.52 17.45
C TYR A 595 4.07 14.68 16.56
N ILE A 596 4.14 14.47 15.25
CA ILE A 596 3.57 15.36 14.24
C ILE A 596 2.56 14.52 13.45
N GLY A 597 1.28 14.89 13.51
CA GLY A 597 0.19 14.17 12.83
C GLY A 597 0.10 14.50 11.35
N ASP A 598 -0.67 13.71 10.59
CA ASP A 598 -0.73 13.78 9.12
C ASP A 598 -1.04 15.18 8.58
N PHE A 599 -0.46 15.53 7.43
CA PHE A 599 -0.68 16.80 6.73
C PHE A 599 -0.34 18.06 7.54
N ALA A 600 0.31 17.98 8.71
CA ALA A 600 0.39 19.12 9.63
C ALA A 600 1.12 20.32 9.02
N PHE A 601 2.16 20.14 8.19
CA PHE A 601 2.82 21.19 7.42
C PHE A 601 2.55 21.11 5.90
N SER A 602 1.48 20.44 5.48
CA SER A 602 1.17 20.30 4.06
C SER A 602 0.91 21.65 3.41
N PHE A 603 1.28 21.82 2.14
CA PHE A 603 1.08 23.04 1.37
C PHE A 603 1.69 24.32 1.98
N CYS A 604 2.67 24.21 2.88
CA CYS A 604 3.42 25.36 3.39
C CYS A 604 4.40 25.90 2.33
N LYS A 605 3.86 26.57 1.29
CA LYS A 605 4.58 26.96 0.05
C LYS A 605 5.76 27.91 0.27
N ASN A 606 5.85 28.54 1.43
CA ASN A 606 6.95 29.44 1.79
C ASN A 606 8.01 28.79 2.68
N LEU A 607 7.73 27.62 3.26
CA LEU A 607 8.65 26.91 4.15
C LEU A 607 9.91 26.51 3.39
N ARG A 608 11.08 26.88 3.93
CA ARG A 608 12.38 26.67 3.24
C ARG A 608 13.25 25.62 3.90
N ARG A 609 13.23 25.58 5.22
CA ARG A 609 14.13 24.77 6.03
C ARG A 609 13.39 24.29 7.27
N VAL A 610 13.49 22.99 7.51
CA VAL A 610 12.89 22.31 8.66
C VAL A 610 13.99 21.56 9.41
N GLU A 611 14.05 21.77 10.72
CA GLU A 611 14.96 21.07 11.62
C GLU A 611 14.12 20.39 12.71
N LEU A 612 13.90 19.09 12.57
CA LEU A 612 13.08 18.34 13.51
C LEU A 612 13.87 18.03 14.80
N PRO A 613 13.24 18.11 15.98
CA PRO A 613 13.92 18.02 17.29
C PRO A 613 14.27 16.59 17.69
N GLN A 614 15.31 16.41 18.51
CA GLN A 614 15.96 15.10 18.73
C GLN A 614 15.10 14.06 19.46
N ASN A 615 13.96 14.44 20.06
CA ASN A 615 13.04 13.50 20.71
C ASN A 615 11.83 13.13 19.84
N LEU A 616 11.78 13.57 18.59
CA LEU A 616 10.66 13.28 17.68
C LEU A 616 10.60 11.79 17.37
N ILE A 617 9.44 11.17 17.59
CA ILE A 617 9.23 9.73 17.44
C ILE A 617 8.49 9.41 16.14
N TYR A 618 7.50 10.22 15.80
CA TYR A 618 6.53 9.96 14.73
C TYR A 618 6.29 11.19 13.86
N ILE A 619 6.26 10.97 12.55
CA ILE A 619 5.88 11.94 11.53
C ILE A 619 4.74 11.33 10.71
N GLY A 620 3.63 12.04 10.56
CA GLY A 620 2.45 11.55 9.86
C GLY A 620 2.56 11.47 8.34
N ASP A 621 1.51 10.93 7.74
CA ASP A 621 1.35 10.82 6.28
C ASP A 621 1.26 12.21 5.64
N TYR A 622 1.83 12.37 4.44
CA TYR A 622 1.76 13.59 3.64
C TYR A 622 2.25 14.88 4.35
N GLU A 623 3.03 14.76 5.42
CA GLU A 623 3.33 15.85 6.35
C GLU A 623 3.81 17.16 5.70
N PHE A 624 4.74 17.08 4.75
CA PHE A 624 5.30 18.24 4.04
C PHE A 624 4.91 18.25 2.56
N GLN A 625 3.82 17.57 2.17
CA GLN A 625 3.45 17.49 0.75
C GLN A 625 3.30 18.90 0.13
N PHE A 626 3.76 19.06 -1.11
CA PHE A 626 3.66 20.30 -1.88
C PHE A 626 4.21 21.55 -1.16
N CYS A 627 5.27 21.39 -0.35
CA CYS A 627 6.06 22.50 0.15
C CYS A 627 7.05 23.00 -0.93
N ASP A 628 6.54 23.77 -1.88
CA ASP A 628 7.26 24.17 -3.12
C ASP A 628 8.64 24.81 -2.93
N LYS A 629 8.88 25.45 -1.78
CA LYS A 629 10.15 26.13 -1.45
C LYS A 629 11.01 25.39 -0.45
N LEU A 630 10.62 24.20 -0.01
CA LEU A 630 11.39 23.43 0.96
C LEU A 630 12.68 22.95 0.29
N GLU A 631 13.82 23.38 0.82
CA GLU A 631 15.15 23.06 0.27
C GLU A 631 15.92 22.06 1.14
N TYR A 632 15.63 22.03 2.45
CA TYR A 632 16.34 21.23 3.44
C TYR A 632 15.41 20.69 4.51
N ILE A 633 15.60 19.43 4.90
CA ILE A 633 15.02 18.86 6.11
C ILE A 633 16.04 18.03 6.88
N TYR A 634 16.04 18.17 8.21
CA TYR A 634 16.76 17.30 9.14
C TYR A 634 15.77 16.43 9.89
N ILE A 635 16.01 15.12 9.89
CA ILE A 635 15.23 14.09 10.57
C ILE A 635 16.15 13.36 11.56
N PRO A 636 15.88 13.40 12.87
CA PRO A 636 16.75 12.81 13.88
C PRO A 636 16.62 11.28 13.94
N GLU A 637 17.60 10.64 14.59
CA GLU A 637 17.65 9.18 14.77
C GLU A 637 16.50 8.61 15.60
N SER A 638 15.86 9.45 16.43
CA SER A 638 14.75 9.08 17.30
C SER A 638 13.47 8.71 16.53
N VAL A 639 13.36 9.16 15.27
CA VAL A 639 12.16 8.96 14.44
C VAL A 639 12.05 7.50 14.04
N LYS A 640 11.04 6.82 14.58
CA LYS A 640 10.81 5.39 14.33
C LYS A 640 9.99 5.16 13.07
N GLU A 641 9.13 6.12 12.75
CA GLU A 641 8.12 6.07 11.70
C GLU A 641 7.95 7.44 11.05
N ILE A 642 7.87 7.43 9.72
CA ILE A 642 7.51 8.58 8.89
C ILE A 642 6.44 8.07 7.94
N GLY A 643 5.35 8.80 7.84
CA GLY A 643 4.24 8.45 6.99
C GLY A 643 4.60 8.37 5.50
N GLU A 644 3.69 7.77 4.75
CA GLU A 644 3.81 7.68 3.31
C GLU A 644 3.70 9.07 2.67
N MET A 645 4.43 9.24 1.57
CA MET A 645 4.36 10.45 0.73
C MET A 645 4.66 11.78 1.46
N SER A 646 5.31 11.78 2.64
CA SER A 646 5.53 13.01 3.43
C SER A 646 6.26 14.13 2.68
N PHE A 647 7.01 13.84 1.61
CA PHE A 647 7.72 14.83 0.80
C PHE A 647 7.26 14.89 -0.67
N VAL A 648 6.10 14.33 -0.99
CA VAL A 648 5.58 14.37 -2.36
C VAL A 648 5.40 15.82 -2.85
N GLY A 649 5.77 16.10 -4.10
CA GLY A 649 5.67 17.45 -4.68
C GLY A 649 6.69 18.48 -4.16
N CYS A 650 7.63 18.09 -3.29
CA CYS A 650 8.71 18.98 -2.84
C CYS A 650 9.86 19.06 -3.87
N ASP A 651 9.60 19.64 -5.04
CA ASP A 651 10.53 19.62 -6.18
C ASP A 651 11.87 20.33 -5.91
N ARG A 652 11.88 21.30 -4.98
CA ARG A 652 13.09 22.05 -4.59
C ARG A 652 13.88 21.42 -3.44
N LEU A 653 13.42 20.31 -2.89
CA LEU A 653 14.11 19.61 -1.80
C LEU A 653 15.46 19.10 -2.34
N LYS A 654 16.55 19.69 -1.85
CA LYS A 654 17.93 19.40 -2.29
C LYS A 654 18.60 18.41 -1.36
N GLU A 655 18.34 18.54 -0.06
CA GLU A 655 19.03 17.80 0.98
C GLU A 655 18.04 17.32 2.04
N VAL A 656 18.11 16.02 2.33
CA VAL A 656 17.41 15.36 3.42
C VAL A 656 18.46 14.71 4.30
N VAL A 657 18.57 15.13 5.55
CA VAL A 657 19.57 14.62 6.49
C VAL A 657 18.89 13.67 7.46
N MET A 658 19.30 12.40 7.47
CA MET A 658 18.70 11.36 8.34
C MET A 658 19.69 10.19 8.57
N THR A 659 19.39 9.25 9.45
CA THR A 659 20.20 8.02 9.60
C THR A 659 19.92 7.04 8.45
N LYS A 660 20.86 6.12 8.20
CA LYS A 660 20.68 5.09 7.17
C LYS A 660 19.51 4.14 7.47
N GLU A 661 19.34 3.78 8.74
CA GLU A 661 18.22 2.93 9.18
C GLU A 661 16.86 3.55 8.87
N VAL A 662 16.72 4.86 9.06
CA VAL A 662 15.50 5.58 8.68
C VAL A 662 15.36 5.59 7.15
N ALA A 663 16.42 5.92 6.40
CA ALA A 663 16.37 5.98 4.94
C ALA A 663 15.99 4.66 4.25
N ASP A 664 16.46 3.52 4.76
CA ASP A 664 16.20 2.20 4.17
C ASP A 664 14.70 1.82 4.20
N LYS A 665 13.88 2.52 4.99
CA LYS A 665 12.42 2.36 5.03
C LYS A 665 11.69 3.12 3.90
N PHE A 666 12.38 3.97 3.12
CA PHE A 666 11.76 4.85 2.11
C PHE A 666 12.26 4.58 0.70
N TRP A 667 11.39 4.03 -0.15
CA TRP A 667 11.75 3.68 -1.54
C TRP A 667 11.58 4.82 -2.55
N TYR A 668 10.84 5.89 -2.21
CA TYR A 668 10.47 6.96 -3.14
C TYR A 668 11.34 8.23 -3.02
N ILE A 669 12.11 8.38 -1.95
CA ILE A 669 13.10 9.47 -1.83
C ILE A 669 14.35 9.06 -2.59
N SER A 670 14.80 9.88 -3.54
CA SER A 670 16.03 9.56 -4.29
C SER A 670 17.26 9.62 -3.37
N ASP A 671 18.04 8.54 -3.32
CA ASP A 671 19.32 8.45 -2.59
C ASP A 671 20.26 9.65 -2.85
N LYS A 672 20.18 10.25 -4.04
CA LYS A 672 21.00 11.41 -4.42
C LYS A 672 20.72 12.66 -3.60
N LYS A 673 19.57 12.73 -2.92
CA LYS A 673 19.16 13.86 -2.06
C LYS A 673 19.42 13.59 -0.58
N VAL A 674 19.81 12.37 -0.20
CA VAL A 674 19.93 11.95 1.20
C VAL A 674 21.38 12.09 1.65
N ARG A 675 21.60 12.77 2.79
CA ARG A 675 22.87 12.76 3.51
C ARG A 675 22.69 12.00 4.82
N TYR A 676 23.54 11.00 5.04
CA TYR A 676 23.49 10.19 6.24
C TYR A 676 24.17 10.88 7.43
N ILE A 677 23.55 10.76 8.61
CA ILE A 677 24.15 11.09 9.90
C ILE A 677 24.97 9.85 10.33
N ASP A 678 26.21 10.05 10.74
CA ASP A 678 27.13 9.00 11.23
C ASP A 678 26.77 8.52 12.64
#